data_AF-L0PC54-F1
#
_entry.id   AF-L0PC54-F1
#
_cell.length_a   1.000
_cell.length_b   1.000
_cell.length_c   1.000
_cell.angle_alpha   90.00
_cell.angle_beta   90.00
_cell.angle_gamma   90.00
#
_symmetry.space_group_name_H-M   'P 1'
#
loop_
_entity.id
_entity.type
_entity.pdbx_description
1 polymer ?
#
loop_
_entity_poly.entity_id
_entity_poly.type
_entity_poly.pdbx_seq_one_letter_code
_entity_poly.pdbx_strand_id
1 'polypeptide(L)'
;MKMLPFKVVDVNGSPQIEVEYMGERKTFSPQEISAMMKEIAETKLNKKVEKAVITVPAYFSDSQRLSTKDAGTIAGLNVLRIINEPTAAAIAYGLDSKSDKEKNVLIFDLGGDLDDDPRALRRLRTACERAKRTLSSVTQTTVEIESLKDGQDLSININRARFEEINSKVFQSTLEPVEKVLKDSKIDKSKIDDIVLVGGSTRIPRIQKLVSDFFDGKSLNKSINPDECVAYGAAVQAAVLTNKANSEKTSDLLLLDVCPLSFGVSMEGNVFGVVVPRNTPIPTLKKRTFTTVEDNQTCVVFPVYQGERTNCLENEFLGEFELQDIPPLQKYQLYFMSFINLIIKRGQAELETIFELDVNGILKVTAREKSTGKSAHIEISNSVGRLSSQQIQEMINNAKKFSEKDKEFSKRVELKQTLEAYISSIESTINDPGVSMKLKKGQKKSIEDALANAMDALEIEDYETLKRAELDLKPRTIETVEGGGIIAILFKTMTNLKQLYTMTMDIHSRYRTEAHNDIVSRFNERFILSLGSCSSCLFVDDELNVLPISEAKKIKPLPPPQPEEPKKELEEFKKKYEDKQPLGSLVNAARTLDQANAVITFVDAISEKTLRSTVTLTAARGRGKSAALGLAISAAVAYGYSNIFITSPSPENLKTLFEFIFKGFDSLKYEEHLDYDIIQSINPSFNKSIVRVNIFRNHRQTIQYIHPSDAHVLGQAELLVIDEAAAIPLPLVRKLLGPYLTFMASTINGYEGTGRSLSLKLIQQLREQSRGFVNKGSKLENSQDNINKSEKFNKSEINNIGGRKLREITLEEPIRYSSGDPIEKWLNKLLCLDINIPVNQFSTQSYPHPSHCELYYVNRDTLFSYHPVSETFLQTMMSLYVASHYKNSPNDLQLMSDAPAHQLFVLLPPIKEDDQRLPEPLCVIQIALEGEISRESVINNLRRGQRIAGDLIPWVISEQYQDDKFASLSGARIVRIATNPEYIKMGYGSRALQLLEDFYKGKYFNLFEENIEFEENIKIVNDEIEESSFLTDEIKVRDPKTMPPLLLKLSQKKPGIIHYLGVSYGLTPQLYRFWKRACFVPVYLRQTPNDLTGEHTCVMLKLLQDDNENWLNA
;
A
#
# COMPACT_ATOMS: atom_id res chain seq x y z
N MET A 1 12.60 -26.94 -11.33
CA MET A 1 14.07 -26.89 -11.13
C MET A 1 14.41 -27.82 -9.96
N LYS A 2 15.54 -28.53 -10.05
CA LYS A 2 16.03 -29.58 -9.12
C LYS A 2 16.23 -29.08 -7.67
N MET A 3 15.91 -29.92 -6.69
CA MET A 3 16.40 -29.80 -5.30
C MET A 3 17.76 -30.50 -5.18
N LEU A 4 18.80 -29.76 -4.76
CA LEU A 4 20.09 -30.32 -4.33
C LEU A 4 20.16 -30.34 -2.79
N PRO A 5 20.83 -31.32 -2.17
CA PRO A 5 20.83 -31.51 -0.70
C PRO A 5 21.80 -30.60 0.08
N PHE A 6 22.51 -29.69 -0.58
CA PHE A 6 23.47 -28.75 0.01
C PHE A 6 23.35 -27.37 -0.66
N LYS A 7 23.69 -26.30 0.08
CA LYS A 7 23.50 -24.92 -0.38
C LYS A 7 24.72 -24.48 -1.18
N VAL A 8 24.53 -24.14 -2.45
CA VAL A 8 25.57 -23.55 -3.30
C VAL A 8 25.48 -22.03 -3.17
N VAL A 9 26.59 -21.39 -2.83
CA VAL A 9 26.74 -19.96 -2.56
C VAL A 9 27.88 -19.41 -3.40
N ASP A 10 27.59 -18.47 -4.29
CA ASP A 10 28.62 -17.79 -5.08
C ASP A 10 29.34 -16.76 -4.21
N VAL A 11 30.65 -16.92 -4.07
CA VAL A 11 31.51 -16.03 -3.30
C VAL A 11 32.57 -15.48 -4.25
N ASN A 12 32.54 -14.17 -4.45
CA ASN A 12 33.48 -13.41 -5.31
C ASN A 12 33.56 -13.90 -6.76
N GLY A 13 32.42 -14.29 -7.36
CA GLY A 13 32.32 -14.73 -8.76
C GLY A 13 32.74 -16.17 -9.01
N SER A 14 32.85 -16.97 -7.95
CA SER A 14 33.11 -18.41 -7.99
C SER A 14 32.13 -19.15 -7.07
N PRO A 15 31.42 -20.20 -7.55
CA PRO A 15 30.42 -20.92 -6.78
C PRO A 15 31.07 -21.79 -5.69
N GLN A 16 30.64 -21.65 -4.44
CA GLN A 16 31.04 -22.39 -3.23
C GLN A 16 29.89 -23.15 -2.59
N ILE A 17 30.15 -24.02 -1.62
CA ILE A 17 29.16 -24.94 -1.03
C ILE A 17 29.20 -24.81 0.49
N GLU A 18 28.03 -24.59 1.09
CA GLU A 18 27.87 -24.47 2.54
C GLU A 18 27.31 -25.77 3.12
N VAL A 19 27.97 -26.27 4.16
CA VAL A 19 27.57 -27.47 4.91
C VAL A 19 27.76 -27.24 6.41
N GLU A 20 26.92 -27.88 7.21
CA GLU A 20 27.09 -27.93 8.66
C GLU A 20 28.15 -28.98 9.01
N TYR A 21 29.28 -28.53 9.53
CA TYR A 21 30.42 -29.35 9.90
C TYR A 21 30.72 -29.14 11.39
N MET A 22 30.61 -30.21 12.17
CA MET A 22 30.81 -30.19 13.63
C MET A 22 29.90 -29.21 14.37
N GLY A 23 28.62 -29.14 13.96
CA GLY A 23 27.56 -28.39 14.63
C GLY A 23 27.45 -26.92 14.20
N GLU A 24 28.30 -26.49 13.27
CA GLU A 24 28.28 -25.14 12.75
C GLU A 24 28.52 -25.14 11.24
N ARG A 25 27.89 -24.19 10.57
CA ARG A 25 27.92 -24.10 9.11
C ARG A 25 29.22 -23.47 8.65
N LYS A 26 29.90 -24.18 7.74
CA LYS A 26 31.11 -23.74 7.04
C LYS A 26 30.85 -23.73 5.55
N THR A 27 31.33 -22.67 4.91
CA THR A 27 31.39 -22.54 3.47
C THR A 27 32.75 -23.04 2.98
N PHE A 28 32.70 -23.89 1.97
CA PHE A 28 33.88 -24.42 1.32
C PHE A 28 33.75 -24.17 -0.16
N SER A 29 34.75 -23.59 -0.77
CA SER A 29 34.91 -23.60 -2.21
C SER A 29 34.97 -25.06 -2.73
N PRO A 30 34.59 -25.33 -3.99
CA PRO A 30 34.75 -26.67 -4.57
C PRO A 30 36.21 -27.14 -4.46
N GLN A 31 37.14 -26.17 -4.46
CA GLN A 31 38.57 -26.35 -4.24
C GLN A 31 38.91 -26.74 -2.77
N GLU A 32 38.28 -26.14 -1.76
CA GLU A 32 38.45 -26.50 -0.34
C GLU A 32 37.79 -27.84 0.01
N ILE A 33 36.63 -28.17 -0.58
CA ILE A 33 36.03 -29.51 -0.45
C ILE A 33 36.97 -30.57 -1.08
N SER A 34 37.60 -30.23 -2.20
CA SER A 34 38.63 -31.08 -2.82
C SER A 34 39.91 -31.19 -1.97
N ALA A 35 40.24 -30.16 -1.17
CA ALA A 35 41.34 -30.18 -0.22
C ALA A 35 41.06 -31.07 1.00
N MET A 36 39.82 -31.09 1.51
CA MET A 36 39.43 -32.01 2.59
C MET A 36 39.50 -33.48 2.16
N MET A 37 39.27 -33.78 0.87
CA MET A 37 39.47 -35.13 0.34
C MET A 37 40.94 -35.59 0.41
N LYS A 38 41.92 -34.67 0.35
CA LYS A 38 43.34 -34.99 0.52
C LYS A 38 43.65 -35.42 1.95
N GLU A 39 43.19 -34.67 2.96
CA GLU A 39 43.43 -35.02 4.37
C GLU A 39 42.81 -36.38 4.73
N ILE A 40 41.63 -36.68 4.20
CA ILE A 40 40.98 -38.00 4.36
C ILE A 40 41.82 -39.10 3.69
N ALA A 41 42.36 -38.85 2.49
CA ALA A 41 43.20 -39.80 1.78
C ALA A 41 44.56 -40.05 2.49
N GLU A 42 45.20 -38.99 3.00
CA GLU A 42 46.46 -39.08 3.78
C GLU A 42 46.26 -39.81 5.10
N THR A 43 45.14 -39.56 5.79
CA THR A 43 44.76 -40.26 7.04
C THR A 43 44.51 -41.75 6.78
N LYS A 44 43.92 -42.10 5.62
CA LYS A 44 43.62 -43.50 5.27
C LYS A 44 44.84 -44.27 4.74
N LEU A 45 45.77 -43.60 4.05
CA LEU A 45 47.02 -44.19 3.53
C LEU A 45 48.18 -44.13 4.53
N ASN A 46 48.01 -43.39 5.63
CA ASN A 46 48.99 -43.15 6.69
C ASN A 46 50.34 -42.63 6.16
N LYS A 47 50.29 -41.87 5.07
CA LYS A 47 51.44 -41.25 4.39
C LYS A 47 51.03 -39.93 3.75
N LYS A 48 51.99 -39.01 3.67
CA LYS A 48 51.80 -37.71 3.03
C LYS A 48 51.69 -37.88 1.51
N VAL A 49 50.69 -37.26 0.90
CA VAL A 49 50.38 -37.34 -0.53
C VAL A 49 50.65 -35.98 -1.16
N GLU A 50 51.76 -35.86 -1.89
CA GLU A 50 52.18 -34.59 -2.49
C GLU A 50 51.78 -34.45 -3.97
N LYS A 51 51.50 -35.57 -4.63
CA LYS A 51 51.24 -35.65 -6.07
C LYS A 51 49.98 -36.47 -6.34
N ALA A 52 49.16 -36.02 -7.29
CA ALA A 52 47.91 -36.68 -7.61
C ALA A 52 47.64 -36.72 -9.12
N VAL A 53 46.89 -37.73 -9.55
CA VAL A 53 46.28 -37.81 -10.89
C VAL A 53 44.77 -37.87 -10.65
N ILE A 54 44.00 -37.02 -11.32
CA ILE A 54 42.56 -36.85 -11.05
C ILE A 54 41.75 -37.38 -12.24
N THR A 55 40.69 -38.13 -11.94
CA THR A 55 39.77 -38.68 -12.95
C THR A 55 38.57 -37.76 -13.16
N VAL A 56 38.09 -37.61 -14.40
CA VAL A 56 36.88 -36.84 -14.74
C VAL A 56 36.00 -37.55 -15.77
N PRO A 57 34.69 -37.25 -15.86
CA PRO A 57 33.84 -37.84 -16.88
C PRO A 57 34.34 -37.55 -18.30
N ALA A 58 34.17 -38.50 -19.22
CA ALA A 58 34.73 -38.38 -20.57
C ALA A 58 34.20 -37.16 -21.34
N TYR A 59 32.96 -36.75 -21.07
CA TYR A 59 32.28 -35.63 -21.72
C TYR A 59 32.64 -34.24 -21.13
N PHE A 60 33.48 -34.16 -20.09
CA PHE A 60 33.93 -32.87 -19.57
C PHE A 60 34.67 -32.06 -20.63
N SER A 61 34.25 -30.80 -20.80
CA SER A 61 34.92 -29.82 -21.67
C SER A 61 36.28 -29.39 -21.13
N ASP A 62 37.10 -28.78 -21.97
CA ASP A 62 38.44 -28.32 -21.58
C ASP A 62 38.41 -27.31 -20.43
N SER A 63 37.39 -26.43 -20.39
CA SER A 63 37.20 -25.47 -19.29
C SER A 63 36.94 -26.18 -17.96
N GLN A 64 36.06 -27.19 -17.96
CA GLN A 64 35.74 -27.97 -16.76
C GLN A 64 36.93 -28.82 -16.29
N ARG A 65 37.70 -29.41 -17.21
CA ARG A 65 38.96 -30.11 -16.91
C ARG A 65 39.97 -29.16 -16.26
N LEU A 66 40.09 -27.93 -16.77
CA LEU A 66 40.97 -26.91 -16.19
C LEU A 66 40.55 -26.57 -14.76
N SER A 67 39.26 -26.34 -14.52
CA SER A 67 38.72 -26.07 -13.18
C SER A 67 39.01 -27.22 -12.19
N THR A 68 38.93 -28.48 -12.63
CA THR A 68 39.27 -29.63 -11.78
C THR A 68 40.78 -29.69 -11.48
N LYS A 69 41.64 -29.31 -12.43
CA LYS A 69 43.10 -29.26 -12.22
C LYS A 69 43.48 -28.16 -11.24
N ASP A 70 42.85 -27.00 -11.38
CA ASP A 70 43.07 -25.84 -10.51
C ASP A 70 42.58 -26.15 -9.09
N ALA A 71 41.44 -26.84 -8.96
CA ALA A 71 40.95 -27.32 -7.67
C ALA A 71 41.93 -28.25 -6.95
N GLY A 72 42.53 -29.21 -7.65
CA GLY A 72 43.55 -30.09 -7.05
C GLY A 72 44.85 -29.35 -6.70
N THR A 73 45.23 -28.34 -7.49
CA THR A 73 46.43 -27.53 -7.22
C THR A 73 46.24 -26.66 -5.97
N ILE A 74 45.06 -26.06 -5.82
CA ILE A 74 44.69 -25.25 -4.65
C ILE A 74 44.56 -26.12 -3.39
N ALA A 75 44.09 -27.36 -3.54
CA ALA A 75 44.09 -28.39 -2.50
C ALA A 75 45.49 -28.84 -2.02
N GLY A 76 46.56 -28.22 -2.53
CA GLY A 76 47.94 -28.53 -2.14
C GLY A 76 48.45 -29.85 -2.73
N LEU A 77 47.82 -30.36 -3.79
CA LEU A 77 48.30 -31.51 -4.57
C LEU A 77 48.98 -31.02 -5.84
N ASN A 78 50.15 -31.56 -6.16
CA ASN A 78 50.71 -31.39 -7.49
C ASN A 78 49.96 -32.30 -8.46
N VAL A 79 48.98 -31.75 -9.19
CA VAL A 79 48.14 -32.49 -10.14
C VAL A 79 48.96 -32.80 -11.41
N LEU A 80 49.52 -34.01 -11.45
CA LEU A 80 50.41 -34.46 -12.51
C LEU A 80 49.66 -34.64 -13.84
N ARG A 81 48.41 -35.12 -13.79
CA ARG A 81 47.60 -35.38 -14.98
C ARG A 81 46.11 -35.45 -14.62
N ILE A 82 45.26 -35.06 -15.56
CA ILE A 82 43.83 -35.42 -15.55
C ILE A 82 43.61 -36.50 -16.59
N ILE A 83 42.90 -37.56 -16.20
CA ILE A 83 42.57 -38.68 -17.08
C ILE A 83 41.05 -38.88 -17.08
N ASN A 84 40.50 -39.43 -18.15
CA ASN A 84 39.06 -39.73 -18.18
C ASN A 84 38.78 -40.92 -17.26
N GLU A 85 37.63 -40.93 -16.60
CA GLU A 85 37.13 -42.04 -15.78
C GLU A 85 37.23 -43.41 -16.48
N PRO A 86 36.77 -43.60 -17.74
CA PRO A 86 36.94 -44.88 -18.43
C PRO A 86 38.41 -45.24 -18.68
N THR A 87 39.30 -44.26 -18.89
CA THR A 87 40.74 -44.49 -19.05
C THR A 87 41.40 -44.89 -17.72
N ALA A 88 40.97 -44.34 -16.60
CA ALA A 88 41.45 -44.70 -15.28
C ALA A 88 41.05 -46.14 -14.90
N ALA A 89 39.80 -46.50 -15.19
CA ALA A 89 39.31 -47.87 -15.05
C ALA A 89 40.09 -48.86 -15.94
N ALA A 90 40.54 -48.45 -17.13
CA ALA A 90 41.43 -49.26 -17.98
C ALA A 90 42.74 -49.60 -17.32
N ILE A 91 43.38 -48.59 -16.75
CA ILE A 91 44.70 -48.70 -16.13
C ILE A 91 44.61 -49.57 -14.87
N ALA A 92 43.54 -49.41 -14.07
CA ALA A 92 43.29 -50.24 -12.90
C ALA A 92 43.10 -51.72 -13.27
N TYR A 93 42.30 -52.01 -14.30
CA TYR A 93 42.12 -53.38 -14.79
C TYR A 93 43.44 -54.02 -15.27
N GLY A 94 44.26 -53.26 -16.01
CA GLY A 94 45.56 -53.72 -16.50
C GLY A 94 46.61 -53.97 -15.41
N LEU A 95 46.46 -53.38 -14.21
CA LEU A 95 47.38 -53.55 -13.08
C LEU A 95 47.16 -54.87 -12.29
N ASP A 96 45.90 -55.26 -12.08
CA ASP A 96 45.54 -56.49 -11.33
C ASP A 96 45.60 -57.76 -12.18
N SER A 97 45.50 -57.63 -13.51
CA SER A 97 45.51 -58.76 -14.45
C SER A 97 46.85 -58.90 -15.18
N LYS A 98 47.94 -59.17 -14.45
CA LYS A 98 49.25 -59.45 -15.07
C LYS A 98 49.19 -60.75 -15.89
N SER A 99 49.14 -60.65 -17.22
CA SER A 99 49.40 -61.76 -18.14
C SER A 99 50.45 -61.37 -19.17
N ASP A 100 51.41 -62.24 -19.47
CA ASP A 100 52.50 -62.01 -20.43
C ASP A 100 52.06 -61.92 -21.91
N LYS A 101 50.76 -61.79 -22.18
CA LYS A 101 50.19 -61.65 -23.53
C LYS A 101 49.38 -60.36 -23.62
N GLU A 102 49.56 -59.62 -24.71
CA GLU A 102 48.71 -58.47 -25.06
C GLU A 102 47.24 -58.90 -25.16
N LYS A 103 46.36 -58.10 -24.56
CA LYS A 103 44.90 -58.28 -24.57
C LYS A 103 44.22 -56.95 -24.84
N ASN A 104 43.15 -57.00 -25.64
CA ASN A 104 42.27 -55.84 -25.86
C ASN A 104 41.14 -55.87 -24.81
N VAL A 105 40.90 -54.73 -24.16
CA VAL A 105 39.92 -54.59 -23.08
C VAL A 105 38.98 -53.42 -23.37
N LEU A 106 37.67 -53.62 -23.17
CA LEU A 106 36.62 -52.60 -23.35
C LEU A 106 36.10 -52.17 -21.97
N ILE A 107 35.96 -50.86 -21.75
CA ILE A 107 35.46 -50.29 -20.50
C ILE A 107 34.23 -49.43 -20.78
N PHE A 108 33.18 -49.66 -20.02
CA PHE A 108 31.85 -49.11 -20.25
C PHE A 108 31.37 -48.36 -18.99
N ASP A 109 30.96 -47.10 -19.16
CA ASP A 109 30.42 -46.23 -18.11
C ASP A 109 28.90 -46.05 -18.35
N LEU A 110 28.08 -46.26 -17.31
CA LEU A 110 26.62 -46.49 -17.41
C LEU A 110 25.76 -45.39 -16.77
N GLY A 111 26.15 -44.14 -16.95
CA GLY A 111 25.22 -43.02 -16.76
C GLY A 111 24.13 -43.02 -17.85
N GLY A 112 22.98 -43.65 -17.58
CA GLY A 112 21.87 -43.76 -18.53
C GLY A 112 20.64 -42.94 -18.14
N ASP A 113 20.29 -41.95 -18.95
CA ASP A 113 18.97 -41.30 -18.90
C ASP A 113 17.95 -42.14 -19.70
N LEU A 114 16.76 -42.40 -19.15
CA LEU A 114 15.73 -43.24 -19.78
C LEU A 114 14.69 -42.41 -20.56
N ASP A 115 14.74 -41.08 -20.46
CA ASP A 115 13.74 -40.17 -21.02
C ASP A 115 13.67 -40.24 -22.57
N ASP A 116 14.74 -40.68 -23.23
CA ASP A 116 14.84 -40.80 -24.69
C ASP A 116 14.30 -42.13 -25.28
N ASP A 117 13.98 -43.15 -24.46
CA ASP A 117 13.46 -44.45 -24.94
C ASP A 117 12.06 -44.77 -24.37
N PRO A 118 10.99 -44.44 -25.13
CA PRO A 118 9.60 -44.72 -24.74
C PRO A 118 9.31 -46.21 -24.52
N ARG A 119 10.06 -47.11 -25.18
CA ARG A 119 9.85 -48.57 -25.10
C ARG A 119 10.46 -49.12 -23.82
N ALA A 120 11.66 -48.68 -23.45
CA ALA A 120 12.28 -48.97 -22.15
C ALA A 120 11.41 -48.47 -21.00
N LEU A 121 10.93 -47.22 -21.07
CA LEU A 121 10.01 -46.65 -20.08
C LEU A 121 8.71 -47.44 -19.95
N ARG A 122 8.13 -47.93 -21.05
CA ARG A 122 6.92 -48.76 -21.01
C ARG A 122 7.16 -50.09 -20.28
N ARG A 123 8.31 -50.73 -20.52
CA ARG A 123 8.66 -52.01 -19.87
C ARG A 123 8.90 -51.80 -18.37
N LEU A 124 9.60 -50.72 -18.02
CA LEU A 124 9.78 -50.29 -16.63
C LEU A 124 8.44 -50.03 -15.94
N ARG A 125 7.55 -49.23 -16.55
CA ARG A 125 6.21 -48.98 -16.02
C ARG A 125 5.41 -50.26 -15.83
N THR A 126 5.50 -51.21 -16.76
CA THR A 126 4.79 -52.49 -16.67
C THR A 126 5.32 -53.34 -15.50
N ALA A 127 6.63 -53.39 -15.30
CA ALA A 127 7.24 -54.13 -14.21
C ALA A 127 6.99 -53.47 -12.84
N CYS A 128 7.08 -52.13 -12.77
CA CYS A 128 6.72 -51.36 -11.57
C CYS A 128 5.24 -51.53 -11.22
N GLU A 129 4.33 -51.55 -12.21
CA GLU A 129 2.91 -51.81 -11.99
C GLU A 129 2.66 -53.21 -11.42
N ARG A 130 3.37 -54.22 -11.94
CA ARG A 130 3.32 -55.59 -11.39
C ARG A 130 3.83 -55.60 -9.95
N ALA A 131 4.98 -55.00 -9.67
CA ALA A 131 5.53 -54.93 -8.32
C ALA A 131 4.61 -54.19 -7.35
N LYS A 132 3.99 -53.07 -7.77
CA LYS A 132 2.98 -52.34 -6.99
C LYS A 132 1.80 -53.24 -6.60
N ARG A 133 1.27 -54.01 -7.57
CA ARG A 133 0.17 -54.95 -7.32
C ARG A 133 0.59 -56.06 -6.35
N THR A 134 1.77 -56.63 -6.53
CA THR A 134 2.33 -57.64 -5.62
C THR A 134 2.54 -57.09 -4.22
N LEU A 135 3.07 -55.87 -4.08
CA LEU A 135 3.31 -55.22 -2.78
C LEU A 135 2.03 -54.86 -2.02
N SER A 136 0.89 -54.84 -2.72
CA SER A 136 -0.42 -54.64 -2.08
C SER A 136 -0.84 -55.85 -1.22
N SER A 137 -0.31 -57.05 -1.51
CA SER A 137 -0.56 -58.27 -0.71
C SER A 137 0.71 -58.78 0.00
N VAL A 138 1.87 -58.73 -0.65
CA VAL A 138 3.16 -59.26 -0.17
C VAL A 138 4.06 -58.13 0.34
N THR A 139 4.95 -58.41 1.30
CA THR A 139 5.81 -57.40 1.95
C THR A 139 7.04 -56.99 1.13
N GLN A 140 7.47 -57.81 0.18
CA GLN A 140 8.62 -57.57 -0.71
C GLN A 140 8.42 -58.23 -2.06
N THR A 141 9.05 -57.69 -3.11
CA THR A 141 9.01 -58.23 -4.47
C THR A 141 10.23 -57.80 -5.27
N THR A 142 10.66 -58.61 -6.23
CA THR A 142 11.75 -58.27 -7.14
C THR A 142 11.19 -57.75 -8.46
N VAL A 143 11.65 -56.57 -8.89
CA VAL A 143 11.40 -56.00 -10.21
C VAL A 143 12.49 -56.49 -11.13
N GLU A 144 12.15 -57.41 -12.03
CA GLU A 144 13.07 -57.99 -13.02
C GLU A 144 12.63 -57.60 -14.44
N ILE A 145 13.54 -57.02 -15.21
CA ILE A 145 13.34 -56.61 -16.60
C ILE A 145 14.59 -56.95 -17.39
N GLU A 146 14.50 -57.94 -18.26
CA GLU A 146 15.58 -58.27 -19.18
C GLU A 146 15.81 -57.13 -20.19
N SER A 147 17.04 -56.77 -20.53
CA SER A 147 17.39 -55.80 -21.58
C SER A 147 16.60 -54.47 -21.50
N LEU A 148 16.50 -53.84 -20.34
CA LEU A 148 15.79 -52.58 -20.11
C LEU A 148 16.24 -51.46 -21.05
N LYS A 149 17.55 -51.24 -21.19
CA LYS A 149 18.17 -50.32 -22.17
C LYS A 149 19.52 -50.89 -22.59
N ASP A 150 19.84 -50.82 -23.89
CA ASP A 150 21.13 -51.27 -24.46
C ASP A 150 21.55 -52.71 -24.06
N GLY A 151 20.59 -53.63 -23.93
CA GLY A 151 20.87 -55.03 -23.57
C GLY A 151 21.08 -55.30 -22.08
N GLN A 152 20.87 -54.32 -21.20
CA GLN A 152 21.09 -54.49 -19.75
C GLN A 152 19.86 -54.91 -18.98
N ASP A 153 19.99 -55.97 -18.19
CA ASP A 153 18.91 -56.44 -17.32
C ASP A 153 18.83 -55.57 -16.05
N LEU A 154 17.60 -55.26 -15.63
CA LEU A 154 17.32 -54.63 -14.34
C LEU A 154 16.78 -55.68 -13.37
N SER A 155 17.41 -55.86 -12.22
CA SER A 155 16.86 -56.65 -11.10
C SER A 155 16.99 -55.84 -9.81
N ILE A 156 15.86 -55.46 -9.21
CA ILE A 156 15.81 -54.69 -7.95
C ILE A 156 14.82 -55.33 -7.00
N ASN A 157 15.26 -55.64 -5.77
CA ASN A 157 14.33 -56.02 -4.70
C ASN A 157 13.76 -54.78 -4.01
N ILE A 158 12.43 -54.66 -3.97
CA ILE A 158 11.70 -53.56 -3.32
C ILE A 158 10.80 -54.12 -2.24
N ASN A 159 10.91 -53.56 -1.03
CA ASN A 159 9.98 -53.84 0.06
C ASN A 159 8.86 -52.79 0.15
N ARG A 160 7.78 -53.14 0.84
CA ARG A 160 6.59 -52.28 0.98
C ARG A 160 6.89 -50.95 1.65
N ALA A 161 7.72 -50.95 2.70
CA ALA A 161 8.10 -49.73 3.40
C ALA A 161 8.79 -48.72 2.47
N ARG A 162 9.73 -49.20 1.64
CA ARG A 162 10.42 -48.37 0.65
C ARG A 162 9.49 -47.87 -0.45
N PHE A 163 8.57 -48.72 -0.90
CA PHE A 163 7.52 -48.31 -1.85
C PHE A 163 6.62 -47.20 -1.27
N GLU A 164 6.23 -47.30 0.00
CA GLU A 164 5.40 -46.30 0.67
C GLU A 164 6.14 -44.98 0.90
N GLU A 165 7.43 -45.04 1.23
CA GLU A 165 8.28 -43.87 1.41
C GLU A 165 8.43 -43.07 0.11
N ILE A 166 8.78 -43.75 -0.99
CA ILE A 166 8.96 -43.14 -2.32
C ILE A 166 7.67 -42.44 -2.80
N ASN A 167 6.51 -43.00 -2.49
CA ASN A 167 5.21 -42.50 -2.95
C ASN A 167 4.44 -41.67 -1.91
N SER A 168 5.06 -41.34 -0.78
CA SER A 168 4.41 -40.64 0.35
C SER A 168 3.70 -39.35 -0.06
N LYS A 169 4.37 -38.50 -0.86
CA LYS A 169 3.79 -37.26 -1.40
C LYS A 169 2.56 -37.51 -2.28
N VAL A 170 2.63 -38.53 -3.14
CA VAL A 170 1.51 -38.89 -4.03
C VAL A 170 0.34 -39.42 -3.21
N PHE A 171 0.59 -40.23 -2.19
CA PHE A 171 -0.46 -40.72 -1.29
C PHE A 171 -1.13 -39.61 -0.49
N GLN A 172 -0.38 -38.62 -0.01
CA GLN A 172 -0.96 -37.46 0.68
C GLN A 172 -1.86 -36.62 -0.25
N SER A 173 -1.46 -36.44 -1.52
CA SER A 173 -2.28 -35.70 -2.48
C SER A 173 -3.65 -36.34 -2.76
N THR A 174 -3.86 -37.61 -2.38
CA THR A 174 -5.17 -38.28 -2.52
C THR A 174 -6.22 -37.78 -1.51
N LEU A 175 -5.81 -37.07 -0.45
CA LEU A 175 -6.73 -36.49 0.54
C LEU A 175 -7.30 -35.14 0.10
N GLU A 176 -6.57 -34.37 -0.72
CA GLU A 176 -7.00 -33.04 -1.17
C GLU A 176 -8.39 -33.05 -1.86
N PRO A 177 -8.72 -34.01 -2.75
CA PRO A 177 -10.06 -34.10 -3.32
C PRO A 177 -11.14 -34.41 -2.28
N VAL A 178 -10.82 -35.21 -1.25
CA VAL A 178 -11.77 -35.58 -0.17
C VAL A 178 -12.11 -34.34 0.66
N GLU A 179 -11.10 -33.57 1.08
CA GLU A 179 -11.29 -32.30 1.80
C GLU A 179 -12.11 -31.30 0.98
N LYS A 180 -11.82 -31.19 -0.32
CA LYS A 180 -12.53 -30.28 -1.21
C LYS A 180 -14.01 -30.64 -1.33
N VAL A 181 -14.36 -31.92 -1.45
CA VAL A 181 -15.75 -32.38 -1.54
C VAL A 181 -16.50 -32.14 -0.23
N LEU A 182 -15.88 -32.37 0.92
CA LEU A 182 -16.47 -32.06 2.23
C LEU A 182 -16.79 -30.56 2.37
N LYS A 183 -15.84 -29.72 1.95
CA LYS A 183 -16.01 -28.26 1.96
C LYS A 183 -17.10 -27.78 0.99
N ASP A 184 -17.13 -28.30 -0.23
CA ASP A 184 -18.10 -27.93 -1.26
C ASP A 184 -19.53 -28.42 -0.90
N SER A 185 -19.64 -29.59 -0.27
CA SER A 185 -20.93 -30.15 0.18
C SER A 185 -21.44 -29.55 1.49
N LYS A 186 -20.60 -28.85 2.26
CA LYS A 186 -20.90 -28.32 3.61
C LYS A 186 -21.34 -29.40 4.60
N ILE A 187 -20.83 -30.62 4.43
CA ILE A 187 -21.09 -31.76 5.31
C ILE A 187 -19.85 -31.98 6.16
N ASP A 188 -20.01 -32.00 7.48
CA ASP A 188 -18.94 -32.34 8.40
C ASP A 188 -18.53 -33.81 8.26
N LYS A 189 -17.23 -34.08 8.41
CA LYS A 189 -16.68 -35.45 8.33
C LYS A 189 -17.39 -36.46 9.24
N SER A 190 -17.96 -36.00 10.37
CA SER A 190 -18.68 -36.83 11.34
C SER A 190 -20.03 -37.33 10.84
N LYS A 191 -20.63 -36.66 9.85
CA LYS A 191 -21.93 -37.00 9.28
C LYS A 191 -21.85 -38.05 8.16
N ILE A 192 -20.66 -38.50 7.78
CA ILE A 192 -20.49 -39.57 6.81
C ILE A 192 -20.65 -40.90 7.54
N ASP A 193 -21.65 -41.69 7.17
CA ASP A 193 -21.97 -42.97 7.84
C ASP A 193 -21.06 -44.12 7.42
N ASP A 194 -20.71 -44.22 6.14
CA ASP A 194 -19.93 -45.31 5.58
C ASP A 194 -18.91 -44.81 4.55
N ILE A 195 -17.73 -45.45 4.52
CA ILE A 195 -16.67 -45.14 3.56
C ILE A 195 -16.48 -46.34 2.63
N VAL A 196 -16.88 -46.18 1.37
CA VAL A 196 -16.75 -47.23 0.34
C VAL A 196 -15.56 -46.91 -0.56
N LEU A 197 -14.62 -47.87 -0.67
CA LEU A 197 -13.43 -47.72 -1.52
C LEU A 197 -13.68 -48.32 -2.91
N VAL A 198 -13.39 -47.53 -3.95
CA VAL A 198 -13.62 -47.89 -5.36
C VAL A 198 -12.31 -47.79 -6.15
N GLY A 199 -12.04 -48.80 -6.99
CA GLY A 199 -10.89 -48.85 -7.89
C GLY A 199 -9.65 -49.54 -7.33
N GLY A 200 -8.84 -50.12 -8.23
CA GLY A 200 -7.76 -51.05 -7.86
C GLY A 200 -6.64 -50.49 -6.97
N SER A 201 -6.35 -49.18 -7.05
CA SER A 201 -5.33 -48.54 -6.21
C SER A 201 -5.72 -48.50 -4.72
N THR A 202 -7.02 -48.60 -4.40
CA THR A 202 -7.49 -48.63 -3.01
C THR A 202 -7.10 -49.91 -2.27
N ARG A 203 -6.57 -50.92 -2.97
CA ARG A 203 -5.99 -52.14 -2.37
C ARG A 203 -4.66 -51.87 -1.65
N ILE A 204 -4.02 -50.74 -1.90
CA ILE A 204 -2.75 -50.36 -1.26
C ILE A 204 -3.00 -50.10 0.24
N PRO A 205 -2.35 -50.85 1.17
CA PRO A 205 -2.60 -50.72 2.60
C PRO A 205 -2.41 -49.31 3.16
N ARG A 206 -1.41 -48.56 2.66
CA ARG A 206 -1.15 -47.19 3.07
C ARG A 206 -2.28 -46.22 2.77
N ILE A 207 -2.94 -46.36 1.61
CA ILE A 207 -4.08 -45.51 1.21
C ILE A 207 -5.29 -45.81 2.11
N GLN A 208 -5.58 -47.10 2.37
CA GLN A 208 -6.65 -47.49 3.30
C GLN A 208 -6.42 -46.89 4.69
N LYS A 209 -5.18 -46.95 5.18
CA LYS A 209 -4.81 -46.36 6.46
C LYS A 209 -4.97 -44.84 6.48
N LEU A 210 -4.47 -44.14 5.47
CA LEU A 210 -4.59 -42.67 5.38
C LEU A 210 -6.05 -42.21 5.36
N VAL A 211 -6.92 -42.88 4.60
CA VAL A 211 -8.35 -42.53 4.54
C VAL A 211 -9.05 -42.85 5.85
N SER A 212 -8.74 -43.99 6.49
CA SER A 212 -9.31 -44.34 7.80
C SER A 212 -8.85 -43.34 8.88
N ASP A 213 -7.56 -42.98 8.90
CA ASP A 213 -7.00 -41.99 9.83
C ASP A 213 -7.65 -40.60 9.63
N PHE A 214 -7.92 -40.21 8.38
CA PHE A 214 -8.59 -38.92 8.06
C PHE A 214 -10.03 -38.84 8.60
N PHE A 215 -10.76 -39.96 8.63
CA PHE A 215 -12.09 -40.08 9.21
C PHE A 215 -12.07 -40.63 10.65
N ASP A 216 -11.09 -40.20 11.45
CA ASP A 216 -10.99 -40.49 12.88
C ASP A 216 -10.98 -42.01 13.22
N GLY A 217 -10.36 -42.82 12.36
CA GLY A 217 -10.22 -44.27 12.54
C GLY A 217 -11.44 -45.09 12.10
N LYS A 218 -12.38 -44.49 11.36
CA LYS A 218 -13.60 -45.17 10.91
C LYS A 218 -13.31 -46.38 10.03
N SER A 219 -14.10 -47.46 10.20
CA SER A 219 -13.94 -48.70 9.44
C SER A 219 -14.37 -48.54 7.99
N LEU A 220 -13.50 -48.98 7.08
CA LEU A 220 -13.75 -48.97 5.64
C LEU A 220 -14.68 -50.13 5.25
N ASN A 221 -15.73 -49.83 4.47
CA ASN A 221 -16.69 -50.82 4.03
C ASN A 221 -16.12 -51.65 2.87
N LYS A 222 -15.99 -52.97 3.10
CA LYS A 222 -15.43 -53.96 2.15
C LYS A 222 -16.48 -54.93 1.60
N SER A 223 -17.77 -54.63 1.80
CA SER A 223 -18.88 -55.50 1.35
C SER A 223 -19.01 -55.58 -0.17
N ILE A 224 -18.50 -54.58 -0.89
CA ILE A 224 -18.59 -54.48 -2.34
C ILE A 224 -17.21 -54.69 -2.95
N ASN A 225 -17.13 -55.51 -4.00
CA ASN A 225 -15.90 -55.70 -4.76
C ASN A 225 -15.53 -54.40 -5.51
N PRO A 226 -14.39 -53.75 -5.21
CA PRO A 226 -14.00 -52.47 -5.81
C PRO A 226 -13.78 -52.51 -7.33
N ASP A 227 -13.58 -53.70 -7.90
CA ASP A 227 -13.33 -53.88 -9.33
C ASP A 227 -14.63 -54.04 -10.15
N GLU A 228 -15.72 -54.47 -9.51
CA GLU A 228 -17.00 -54.77 -10.16
C GLU A 228 -18.10 -53.75 -9.79
N CYS A 229 -17.92 -53.02 -8.69
CA CYS A 229 -18.94 -52.11 -8.14
C CYS A 229 -19.39 -51.03 -9.12
N VAL A 230 -18.47 -50.49 -9.94
CA VAL A 230 -18.77 -49.45 -10.92
C VAL A 230 -19.64 -50.01 -12.05
N ALA A 231 -19.27 -51.16 -12.60
CA ALA A 231 -20.03 -51.80 -13.68
C ALA A 231 -21.39 -52.30 -13.18
N TYR A 232 -21.44 -52.85 -11.96
CA TYR A 232 -22.68 -53.27 -11.31
C TYR A 232 -23.61 -52.08 -11.06
N GLY A 233 -23.12 -50.98 -10.50
CA GLY A 233 -23.89 -49.75 -10.28
C GLY A 233 -24.44 -49.16 -11.59
N ALA A 234 -23.63 -49.13 -12.65
CA ALA A 234 -24.08 -48.69 -13.97
C ALA A 234 -25.17 -49.60 -14.57
N ALA A 235 -25.05 -50.92 -14.38
CA ALA A 235 -26.07 -51.88 -14.84
C ALA A 235 -27.39 -51.75 -14.06
N VAL A 236 -27.32 -51.55 -12.73
CA VAL A 236 -28.50 -51.27 -11.89
C VAL A 236 -29.15 -49.96 -12.32
N GLN A 237 -28.38 -48.90 -12.55
CA GLN A 237 -28.91 -47.61 -13.02
C GLN A 237 -29.57 -47.73 -14.39
N ALA A 238 -28.97 -48.49 -15.31
CA ALA A 238 -29.58 -48.76 -16.61
C ALA A 238 -30.90 -49.54 -16.47
N ALA A 239 -31.00 -50.48 -15.53
CA ALA A 239 -32.23 -51.21 -15.25
C ALA A 239 -33.33 -50.32 -14.63
N VAL A 240 -32.95 -49.36 -13.77
CA VAL A 240 -33.85 -48.34 -13.20
C VAL A 240 -34.37 -47.40 -14.28
N LEU A 241 -33.47 -46.81 -15.09
CA LEU A 241 -33.84 -45.88 -16.17
C LEU A 241 -34.66 -46.53 -17.29
N THR A 242 -34.47 -47.84 -17.53
CA THR A 242 -35.26 -48.60 -18.53
C THR A 242 -36.58 -49.16 -17.97
N ASN A 243 -36.92 -48.86 -16.71
CA ASN A 243 -38.09 -49.40 -16.00
C ASN A 243 -38.17 -50.95 -16.02
N LYS A 244 -37.01 -51.63 -16.09
CA LYS A 244 -36.92 -53.10 -16.05
C LYS A 244 -36.64 -53.65 -14.64
N ALA A 245 -36.37 -52.77 -13.68
CA ALA A 245 -36.11 -53.12 -12.28
C ALA A 245 -37.44 -53.26 -11.51
N ASN A 246 -37.99 -54.49 -11.45
CA ASN A 246 -39.26 -54.79 -10.75
C ASN A 246 -39.11 -55.12 -9.25
N SER A 247 -38.02 -54.70 -8.59
CA SER A 247 -37.77 -55.05 -7.19
C SER A 247 -38.08 -53.90 -6.22
N GLU A 248 -38.71 -54.20 -5.07
CA GLU A 248 -38.90 -53.28 -3.94
C GLU A 248 -37.58 -52.64 -3.44
N LYS A 249 -36.43 -53.22 -3.78
CA LYS A 249 -35.10 -52.72 -3.39
C LYS A 249 -34.58 -51.54 -4.22
N THR A 250 -35.23 -51.23 -5.36
CA THR A 250 -34.75 -50.20 -6.31
C THR A 250 -35.67 -48.99 -6.43
N SER A 251 -36.83 -48.97 -5.74
CA SER A 251 -37.78 -47.86 -5.78
C SER A 251 -37.29 -46.59 -5.08
N ASP A 252 -36.42 -46.74 -4.08
CA ASP A 252 -36.02 -45.65 -3.18
C ASP A 252 -34.65 -45.03 -3.56
N LEU A 253 -34.08 -45.43 -4.69
CA LEU A 253 -32.77 -44.96 -5.18
C LEU A 253 -32.93 -43.71 -6.05
N LEU A 254 -32.74 -42.53 -5.44
CA LEU A 254 -32.82 -41.24 -6.12
C LEU A 254 -31.40 -40.66 -6.32
N LEU A 255 -30.92 -40.71 -7.56
CA LEU A 255 -29.60 -40.19 -7.95
C LEU A 255 -29.75 -38.73 -8.41
N LEU A 256 -29.03 -37.83 -7.77
CA LEU A 256 -28.96 -36.41 -8.13
C LEU A 256 -27.56 -36.11 -8.67
N ASP A 257 -27.48 -35.80 -9.96
CA ASP A 257 -26.25 -35.27 -10.57
C ASP A 257 -26.03 -33.81 -10.16
N VAL A 258 -24.85 -33.26 -10.42
CA VAL A 258 -24.52 -31.86 -10.09
C VAL A 258 -23.92 -31.10 -11.29
N CYS A 259 -24.16 -29.79 -11.36
CA CYS A 259 -23.58 -28.93 -12.39
C CYS A 259 -22.05 -28.82 -12.26
N PRO A 260 -21.24 -29.11 -13.29
CA PRO A 260 -19.77 -29.05 -13.19
C PRO A 260 -19.18 -27.63 -13.21
N LEU A 261 -19.88 -26.68 -13.83
CA LEU A 261 -19.51 -25.26 -13.94
C LEU A 261 -20.74 -24.40 -13.66
N SER A 262 -20.52 -23.15 -13.26
CA SER A 262 -21.61 -22.19 -13.04
C SER A 262 -22.22 -21.71 -14.36
N PHE A 263 -23.53 -21.47 -14.36
CA PHE A 263 -24.28 -20.85 -15.46
C PHE A 263 -24.76 -19.46 -15.06
N GLY A 264 -24.72 -18.53 -16.00
CA GLY A 264 -25.13 -17.15 -15.75
C GLY A 264 -25.35 -16.35 -17.02
N VAL A 265 -25.66 -15.07 -16.84
CA VAL A 265 -25.83 -14.10 -17.93
C VAL A 265 -24.80 -12.99 -17.84
N SER A 266 -24.50 -12.34 -18.96
CA SER A 266 -23.65 -11.14 -18.96
C SER A 266 -24.39 -9.93 -18.42
N MET A 267 -23.77 -9.23 -17.47
CA MET A 267 -24.21 -7.93 -16.98
C MET A 267 -23.44 -6.80 -17.70
N GLU A 268 -23.87 -5.56 -17.46
CA GLU A 268 -23.15 -4.37 -17.92
C GLU A 268 -21.67 -4.42 -17.51
N GLY A 269 -20.78 -3.99 -18.42
CA GLY A 269 -19.34 -4.05 -18.22
C GLY A 269 -18.75 -5.46 -18.37
N ASN A 270 -19.44 -6.41 -19.02
CA ASN A 270 -19.01 -7.80 -19.24
C ASN A 270 -18.81 -8.62 -17.95
N VAL A 271 -19.53 -8.27 -16.88
CA VAL A 271 -19.45 -8.97 -15.58
C VAL A 271 -20.35 -10.20 -15.59
N PHE A 272 -19.82 -11.35 -15.15
CA PHE A 272 -20.55 -12.62 -15.15
C PHE A 272 -21.54 -12.73 -13.98
N GLY A 273 -22.83 -12.61 -14.30
CA GLY A 273 -23.94 -12.74 -13.36
C GLY A 273 -24.36 -14.19 -13.15
N VAL A 274 -23.74 -14.89 -12.20
CA VAL A 274 -24.03 -16.30 -11.88
C VAL A 274 -25.49 -16.49 -11.43
N VAL A 275 -26.23 -17.39 -12.07
CA VAL A 275 -27.62 -17.74 -11.71
C VAL A 275 -27.70 -19.16 -11.13
N VAL A 276 -27.01 -20.13 -11.74
CA VAL A 276 -26.87 -21.50 -11.24
C VAL A 276 -25.41 -21.71 -10.86
N PRO A 277 -25.05 -21.75 -9.57
CA PRO A 277 -23.69 -22.02 -9.13
C PRO A 277 -23.24 -23.44 -9.51
N ARG A 278 -21.92 -23.64 -9.64
CA ARG A 278 -21.34 -24.98 -9.73
C ARG A 278 -21.75 -25.87 -8.55
N ASN A 279 -21.72 -27.17 -8.76
CA ASN A 279 -22.13 -28.22 -7.82
C ASN A 279 -23.62 -28.17 -7.41
N THR A 280 -24.47 -27.42 -8.12
CA THR A 280 -25.92 -27.41 -7.87
C THR A 280 -26.54 -28.75 -8.32
N PRO A 281 -27.36 -29.43 -7.49
CA PRO A 281 -28.03 -30.68 -7.87
C PRO A 281 -29.00 -30.51 -9.04
N ILE A 282 -29.03 -31.46 -9.98
CA ILE A 282 -29.89 -31.50 -11.17
C ILE A 282 -30.92 -32.63 -10.97
N PRO A 283 -32.23 -32.40 -11.22
CA PRO A 283 -32.82 -31.23 -11.89
C PRO A 283 -32.94 -30.01 -10.97
N THR A 284 -32.77 -28.81 -11.52
CA THR A 284 -32.85 -27.55 -10.75
C THR A 284 -33.59 -26.46 -11.49
N LEU A 285 -34.25 -25.60 -10.72
CA LEU A 285 -34.83 -24.34 -11.18
C LEU A 285 -34.28 -23.22 -10.29
N LYS A 286 -33.51 -22.31 -10.89
CA LYS A 286 -32.97 -21.13 -10.19
C LYS A 286 -33.43 -19.86 -10.87
N LYS A 287 -33.70 -18.85 -10.06
CA LYS A 287 -34.16 -17.54 -10.52
C LYS A 287 -33.26 -16.44 -9.99
N ARG A 288 -32.99 -15.43 -10.81
CA ARG A 288 -32.29 -14.21 -10.42
C ARG A 288 -32.92 -13.01 -11.10
N THR A 289 -33.16 -11.95 -10.33
CA THR A 289 -33.72 -10.69 -10.85
C THR A 289 -32.58 -9.75 -11.25
N PHE A 290 -32.70 -9.16 -12.43
CA PHE A 290 -31.84 -8.12 -12.99
C PHE A 290 -32.67 -6.84 -13.24
N THR A 291 -32.03 -5.72 -13.55
CA THR A 291 -32.70 -4.45 -13.83
C THR A 291 -32.21 -3.83 -15.13
N THR A 292 -33.01 -2.94 -15.72
CA THR A 292 -32.58 -2.13 -16.87
C THR A 292 -31.41 -1.20 -16.53
N VAL A 293 -30.56 -0.97 -17.52
CA VAL A 293 -29.30 -0.22 -17.41
C VAL A 293 -29.46 1.21 -17.91
N GLU A 294 -30.22 1.39 -18.99
CA GLU A 294 -30.44 2.68 -19.63
C GLU A 294 -31.85 3.23 -19.34
N ASP A 295 -31.96 4.55 -19.36
CA ASP A 295 -33.26 5.23 -19.30
C ASP A 295 -34.06 4.93 -20.57
N ASN A 296 -35.36 4.64 -20.42
CA ASN A 296 -36.28 4.27 -21.52
C ASN A 296 -35.86 3.02 -22.32
N GLN A 297 -35.08 2.11 -21.73
CA GLN A 297 -34.70 0.85 -22.38
C GLN A 297 -35.93 -0.03 -22.67
N THR A 298 -36.26 -0.20 -23.95
CA THR A 298 -37.42 -1.00 -24.41
C THR A 298 -37.06 -2.43 -24.80
N CYS A 299 -35.76 -2.73 -24.97
CA CYS A 299 -35.24 -4.04 -25.34
C CYS A 299 -33.97 -4.37 -24.53
N VAL A 300 -33.86 -5.63 -24.08
CA VAL A 300 -32.70 -6.15 -23.33
C VAL A 300 -32.26 -7.48 -23.94
N VAL A 301 -30.98 -7.58 -24.28
CA VAL A 301 -30.35 -8.82 -24.76
C VAL A 301 -29.80 -9.59 -23.56
N PHE A 302 -30.00 -10.91 -23.52
CA PHE A 302 -29.49 -11.82 -22.49
C PHE A 302 -28.48 -12.82 -23.08
N PRO A 303 -27.18 -12.47 -23.11
CA PRO A 303 -26.11 -13.42 -23.41
C PRO A 303 -25.93 -14.43 -22.27
N VAL A 304 -25.98 -15.72 -22.57
CA VAL A 304 -25.87 -16.84 -21.61
C VAL A 304 -24.49 -17.48 -21.71
N TYR A 305 -23.82 -17.66 -20.57
CA TYR A 305 -22.47 -18.22 -20.47
C TYR A 305 -22.37 -19.35 -19.45
N GLN A 306 -21.37 -20.21 -19.64
CA GLN A 306 -20.95 -21.26 -18.70
C GLN A 306 -19.47 -21.09 -18.35
N GLY A 307 -19.14 -20.97 -17.07
CA GLY A 307 -17.76 -20.80 -16.62
C GLY A 307 -17.60 -20.27 -15.20
N GLU A 308 -16.38 -19.91 -14.82
CA GLU A 308 -16.01 -19.49 -13.46
C GLU A 308 -15.19 -18.17 -13.43
N ARG A 309 -14.89 -17.57 -14.60
CA ARG A 309 -14.24 -16.25 -14.68
C ARG A 309 -15.24 -15.14 -14.41
N THR A 310 -14.76 -14.02 -13.87
CA THR A 310 -15.59 -12.82 -13.65
C THR A 310 -15.91 -12.07 -14.93
N ASN A 311 -15.02 -12.11 -15.93
CA ASN A 311 -15.24 -11.53 -17.25
C ASN A 311 -15.94 -12.57 -18.15
N CYS A 312 -17.12 -12.23 -18.66
CA CYS A 312 -17.93 -13.11 -19.51
C CYS A 312 -17.21 -13.60 -20.76
N LEU A 313 -16.38 -12.74 -21.38
CA LEU A 313 -15.69 -13.05 -22.64
C LEU A 313 -14.67 -14.20 -22.51
N GLU A 314 -14.27 -14.54 -21.28
CA GLU A 314 -13.34 -15.64 -21.00
C GLU A 314 -14.05 -16.91 -20.51
N ASN A 315 -15.39 -16.90 -20.47
CA ASN A 315 -16.24 -18.06 -20.23
C ASN A 315 -16.83 -18.59 -21.55
N GLU A 316 -17.37 -19.80 -21.54
CA GLU A 316 -17.97 -20.41 -22.73
C GLU A 316 -19.32 -19.75 -23.03
N PHE A 317 -19.49 -19.24 -24.25
CA PHE A 317 -20.75 -18.65 -24.71
C PHE A 317 -21.70 -19.75 -25.19
N LEU A 318 -22.91 -19.80 -24.62
CA LEU A 318 -23.90 -20.82 -24.95
C LEU A 318 -24.96 -20.34 -25.96
N GLY A 319 -25.26 -19.04 -25.94
CA GLY A 319 -26.27 -18.43 -26.80
C GLY A 319 -26.83 -17.13 -26.22
N GLU A 320 -27.68 -16.44 -26.97
CA GLU A 320 -28.32 -15.20 -26.55
C GLU A 320 -29.76 -15.13 -27.04
N PHE A 321 -30.57 -14.34 -26.35
CA PHE A 321 -31.96 -14.07 -26.73
C PHE A 321 -32.36 -12.66 -26.26
N GLU A 322 -33.37 -12.07 -26.90
CA GLU A 322 -33.81 -10.71 -26.60
C GLU A 322 -35.20 -10.68 -25.96
N LEU A 323 -35.37 -9.82 -24.96
CA LEU A 323 -36.66 -9.46 -24.39
C LEU A 323 -37.06 -8.07 -24.91
N GLN A 324 -38.11 -8.02 -25.72
CA GLN A 324 -38.63 -6.79 -26.35
C GLN A 324 -39.88 -6.26 -25.64
N ASP A 325 -40.22 -5.00 -25.91
CA ASP A 325 -41.42 -4.28 -25.44
C ASP A 325 -41.54 -4.14 -23.91
N ILE A 326 -40.46 -3.75 -23.23
CA ILE A 326 -40.49 -3.37 -21.81
C ILE A 326 -41.24 -2.02 -21.70
N PRO A 327 -42.42 -1.94 -21.06
CA PRO A 327 -43.18 -0.70 -21.03
C PRO A 327 -42.72 0.26 -19.93
N PRO A 328 -43.01 1.56 -20.09
CA PRO A 328 -42.83 2.52 -19.03
C PRO A 328 -43.76 2.24 -17.87
N LEU A 329 -43.17 2.01 -16.70
CA LEU A 329 -43.88 1.55 -15.52
C LEU A 329 -44.87 2.63 -15.04
N GLN A 330 -46.15 2.48 -15.41
CA GLN A 330 -47.25 3.16 -14.77
C GLN A 330 -47.45 2.54 -13.38
N LYS A 331 -46.93 3.19 -12.34
CA LYS A 331 -47.40 2.91 -10.97
C LYS A 331 -48.39 4.00 -10.58
N TYR A 332 -49.66 3.63 -10.56
CA TYR A 332 -50.79 4.41 -10.10
C TYR A 332 -50.50 5.10 -8.77
N GLN A 333 -50.52 6.43 -8.75
CA GLN A 333 -51.06 7.18 -7.63
C GLN A 333 -51.94 8.30 -8.16
N LEU A 334 -53.20 8.24 -7.73
CA LEU A 334 -54.27 9.15 -8.12
C LEU A 334 -54.02 10.58 -7.59
N TYR A 335 -54.42 11.52 -8.44
CA TYR A 335 -54.78 12.92 -8.23
C TYR A 335 -53.68 13.99 -8.04
N PHE A 336 -53.64 14.82 -9.10
CA PHE A 336 -53.20 16.21 -9.26
C PHE A 336 -51.87 16.49 -9.98
N MET A 337 -52.06 17.12 -11.15
CA MET A 337 -51.16 17.95 -11.97
C MET A 337 -50.28 17.24 -13.03
N SER A 338 -50.92 16.95 -14.17
CA SER A 338 -50.63 17.52 -15.50
C SER A 338 -49.16 17.69 -15.93
N PHE A 339 -48.79 16.91 -16.95
CA PHE A 339 -47.68 17.13 -17.92
C PHE A 339 -46.26 17.16 -17.35
N ILE A 340 -45.70 16.00 -17.00
CA ILE A 340 -44.23 15.80 -16.94
C ILE A 340 -43.90 14.49 -17.68
N ASN A 341 -42.89 14.56 -18.55
CA ASN A 341 -42.38 13.46 -19.37
C ASN A 341 -42.22 12.16 -18.55
N LEU A 342 -42.92 11.11 -18.97
CA LEU A 342 -42.89 9.78 -18.38
C LEU A 342 -41.58 9.08 -18.81
N ILE A 343 -40.49 9.32 -18.08
CA ILE A 343 -39.17 8.72 -18.33
C ILE A 343 -39.01 7.49 -17.43
N ILE A 344 -38.73 6.32 -18.01
CA ILE A 344 -38.27 5.14 -17.25
C ILE A 344 -36.85 5.43 -16.82
N LYS A 345 -36.62 5.52 -15.51
CA LYS A 345 -35.25 5.65 -15.00
C LYS A 345 -34.58 4.27 -14.93
N ARG A 346 -33.28 4.22 -15.21
CA ARG A 346 -32.43 3.04 -14.99
C ARG A 346 -32.70 2.41 -13.62
N GLY A 347 -32.68 1.07 -13.55
CA GLY A 347 -32.90 0.32 -12.31
C GLY A 347 -34.35 0.09 -11.90
N GLN A 348 -35.36 0.60 -12.63
CA GLN A 348 -36.77 0.47 -12.23
C GLN A 348 -37.49 -0.78 -12.76
N ALA A 349 -37.15 -1.28 -13.95
CA ALA A 349 -37.80 -2.45 -14.51
C ALA A 349 -37.09 -3.74 -14.04
N GLU A 350 -37.81 -4.59 -13.31
CA GLU A 350 -37.28 -5.87 -12.79
C GLU A 350 -37.47 -7.02 -13.80
N LEU A 351 -36.35 -7.60 -14.22
CA LEU A 351 -36.25 -8.68 -15.19
C LEU A 351 -35.87 -9.98 -14.47
N GLU A 352 -36.82 -10.88 -14.26
CA GLU A 352 -36.58 -12.19 -13.66
C GLU A 352 -36.07 -13.18 -14.71
N THR A 353 -34.81 -13.61 -14.57
CA THR A 353 -34.26 -14.72 -15.34
C THR A 353 -34.43 -16.04 -14.58
N ILE A 354 -34.84 -17.08 -15.30
CA ILE A 354 -35.14 -18.42 -14.79
C ILE A 354 -34.29 -19.39 -15.58
N PHE A 355 -33.44 -20.15 -14.89
CA PHE A 355 -32.63 -21.23 -15.45
C PHE A 355 -33.23 -22.56 -15.00
N GLU A 356 -33.72 -23.34 -15.94
CA GLU A 356 -34.26 -24.69 -15.75
C GLU A 356 -33.30 -25.69 -16.35
N LEU A 357 -32.78 -26.60 -15.52
CA LEU A 357 -31.81 -27.62 -15.91
C LEU A 357 -32.43 -28.99 -15.63
N ASP A 358 -32.65 -29.78 -16.68
CA ASP A 358 -33.27 -31.11 -16.59
C ASP A 358 -32.24 -32.22 -16.36
N VAL A 359 -32.72 -33.45 -16.10
CA VAL A 359 -31.88 -34.64 -15.85
C VAL A 359 -31.00 -35.00 -17.05
N ASN A 360 -31.32 -34.52 -18.26
CA ASN A 360 -30.54 -34.75 -19.47
C ASN A 360 -29.48 -33.66 -19.72
N GLY A 361 -29.40 -32.65 -18.85
CA GLY A 361 -28.51 -31.50 -19.00
C GLY A 361 -28.94 -30.52 -20.10
N ILE A 362 -30.23 -30.49 -20.46
CA ILE A 362 -30.82 -29.47 -21.32
C ILE A 362 -31.09 -28.24 -20.46
N LEU A 363 -30.54 -27.10 -20.88
CA LEU A 363 -30.71 -25.82 -20.20
C LEU A 363 -31.77 -24.99 -20.92
N LYS A 364 -32.86 -24.67 -20.22
CA LYS A 364 -33.86 -23.69 -20.66
C LYS A 364 -33.69 -22.40 -19.85
N VAL A 365 -33.36 -21.31 -20.54
CA VAL A 365 -33.24 -19.98 -19.92
C VAL A 365 -34.42 -19.14 -20.35
N THR A 366 -35.18 -18.61 -19.39
CA THR A 366 -36.33 -17.73 -19.64
C THR A 366 -36.11 -16.40 -18.93
N ALA A 367 -36.21 -15.27 -19.61
CA ALA A 367 -36.29 -13.95 -18.98
C ALA A 367 -37.75 -13.47 -19.00
N ARG A 368 -38.24 -12.97 -17.86
CA ARG A 368 -39.59 -12.46 -17.69
C ARG A 368 -39.56 -11.10 -17.01
N GLU A 369 -40.23 -10.10 -17.58
CA GLU A 369 -40.45 -8.84 -16.88
C GLU A 369 -41.58 -9.02 -15.84
N LYS A 370 -41.34 -8.61 -14.58
CA LYS A 370 -42.32 -8.84 -13.50
C LYS A 370 -43.61 -8.04 -13.65
N SER A 371 -43.58 -6.83 -14.22
CA SER A 371 -44.74 -5.94 -14.28
C SER A 371 -45.76 -6.39 -15.34
N THR A 372 -45.28 -6.76 -16.53
CA THR A 372 -46.14 -7.14 -17.66
C THR A 372 -46.32 -8.64 -17.83
N GLY A 373 -45.42 -9.44 -17.26
CA GLY A 373 -45.39 -10.87 -17.49
C GLY A 373 -44.93 -11.31 -18.88
N LYS A 374 -44.47 -10.37 -19.73
CA LYS A 374 -43.82 -10.73 -21.00
C LYS A 374 -42.57 -11.54 -20.73
N SER A 375 -42.35 -12.57 -21.56
CA SER A 375 -41.18 -13.44 -21.41
C SER A 375 -40.62 -13.86 -22.76
N ALA A 376 -39.31 -14.06 -22.78
CA ALA A 376 -38.54 -14.61 -23.88
C ALA A 376 -37.67 -15.75 -23.35
N HIS A 377 -37.37 -16.75 -24.17
CA HIS A 377 -36.59 -17.91 -23.72
C HIS A 377 -35.69 -18.47 -24.83
N ILE A 378 -34.67 -19.21 -24.41
CA ILE A 378 -33.79 -20.01 -25.25
C ILE A 378 -33.68 -21.42 -24.64
N GLU A 379 -33.71 -22.44 -25.50
CA GLU A 379 -33.45 -23.83 -25.12
C GLU A 379 -32.11 -24.28 -25.72
N ILE A 380 -31.18 -24.64 -24.84
CA ILE A 380 -29.81 -24.98 -25.19
C ILE A 380 -29.64 -26.49 -24.96
N SER A 381 -29.61 -27.23 -26.07
CA SER A 381 -29.39 -28.68 -26.03
C SER A 381 -27.91 -29.02 -25.93
N ASN A 382 -27.58 -30.02 -25.11
CA ASN A 382 -26.23 -30.48 -24.75
C ASN A 382 -25.43 -31.14 -25.91
N SER A 383 -25.81 -30.87 -27.18
CA SER A 383 -25.20 -31.42 -28.39
C SER A 383 -24.20 -30.48 -29.05
N VAL A 384 -24.25 -29.17 -28.74
CA VAL A 384 -23.27 -28.17 -29.18
C VAL A 384 -22.31 -27.92 -28.03
N GLY A 385 -21.06 -28.39 -28.13
CA GLY A 385 -20.00 -28.04 -27.19
C GLY A 385 -19.89 -28.90 -25.92
N ARG A 386 -19.77 -30.23 -26.05
CA ARG A 386 -19.30 -31.06 -24.92
C ARG A 386 -17.88 -30.63 -24.55
N LEU A 387 -17.75 -29.81 -23.50
CA LEU A 387 -16.48 -29.57 -22.86
C LEU A 387 -15.94 -30.91 -22.35
N SER A 388 -14.80 -31.33 -22.87
CA SER A 388 -14.11 -32.53 -22.38
C SER A 388 -13.73 -32.37 -20.91
N SER A 389 -13.57 -33.47 -20.19
CA SER A 389 -13.11 -33.44 -18.80
C SER A 389 -11.78 -32.68 -18.65
N GLN A 390 -10.93 -32.71 -19.69
CA GLN A 390 -9.69 -31.93 -19.75
C GLN A 390 -9.95 -30.42 -19.86
N GLN A 391 -10.84 -29.99 -20.77
CA GLN A 391 -11.20 -28.58 -20.93
C GLN A 391 -11.85 -27.99 -19.67
N ILE A 392 -12.74 -28.74 -19.00
CA ILE A 392 -13.34 -28.29 -17.73
C ILE A 392 -12.23 -28.07 -16.69
N GLN A 393 -11.28 -28.99 -16.60
CA GLN A 393 -10.17 -28.90 -15.65
C GLN A 393 -9.23 -27.73 -15.99
N GLU A 394 -8.99 -27.46 -17.27
CA GLU A 394 -8.26 -26.29 -17.74
C GLU A 394 -8.99 -24.98 -17.42
N MET A 395 -10.31 -24.89 -17.62
CA MET A 395 -11.10 -23.70 -17.27
C MET A 395 -11.04 -23.42 -15.76
N ILE A 396 -11.16 -24.45 -14.92
CA ILE A 396 -11.02 -24.32 -13.46
C ILE A 396 -9.60 -23.88 -13.08
N ASN A 397 -8.58 -24.43 -13.72
CA ASN A 397 -7.19 -24.04 -13.47
C ASN A 397 -6.91 -22.61 -13.93
N ASN A 398 -7.47 -22.19 -15.06
CA ASN A 398 -7.39 -20.83 -15.57
C ASN A 398 -8.07 -19.84 -14.63
N ALA A 399 -9.26 -20.16 -14.12
CA ALA A 399 -9.96 -19.32 -13.12
C ALA A 399 -9.12 -19.13 -11.85
N LYS A 400 -8.46 -20.17 -11.36
CA LYS A 400 -7.50 -20.05 -10.24
C LYS A 400 -6.29 -19.18 -10.59
N LYS A 401 -5.71 -19.41 -11.77
CA LYS A 401 -4.50 -18.70 -12.25
C LYS A 401 -4.74 -17.20 -12.45
N PHE A 402 -5.95 -16.81 -12.86
CA PHE A 402 -6.29 -15.43 -13.21
C PHE A 402 -7.15 -14.71 -12.17
N SER A 403 -7.35 -15.29 -10.98
CA SER A 403 -8.18 -14.71 -9.91
C SER A 403 -7.81 -13.26 -9.54
N GLU A 404 -6.52 -12.88 -9.63
CA GLU A 404 -6.09 -11.50 -9.36
C GLU A 404 -6.50 -10.51 -10.45
N LYS A 405 -6.35 -10.88 -11.73
CA LYS A 405 -6.79 -10.06 -12.87
C LYS A 405 -8.30 -9.85 -12.83
N ASP A 406 -9.03 -10.89 -12.48
CA ASP A 406 -10.48 -10.87 -12.29
C ASP A 406 -10.89 -9.90 -11.16
N LYS A 407 -10.12 -9.83 -10.07
CA LYS A 407 -10.33 -8.84 -8.99
C LYS A 407 -10.05 -7.41 -9.45
N GLU A 408 -8.98 -7.18 -10.21
CA GLU A 408 -8.66 -5.85 -10.77
C GLU A 408 -9.73 -5.37 -11.74
N PHE A 409 -10.20 -6.25 -12.62
CA PHE A 409 -11.28 -5.99 -13.55
C PHE A 409 -12.56 -5.58 -12.82
N SER A 410 -12.95 -6.34 -11.79
CA SER A 410 -14.13 -6.06 -10.96
C SER A 410 -14.04 -4.67 -10.30
N LYS A 411 -12.91 -4.36 -9.65
CA LYS A 411 -12.69 -3.05 -9.00
C LYS A 411 -12.77 -1.88 -9.97
N ARG A 412 -12.24 -2.05 -11.18
CA ARG A 412 -12.27 -1.01 -12.22
C ARG A 412 -13.70 -0.72 -12.67
N VAL A 413 -14.48 -1.78 -12.91
CA VAL A 413 -15.88 -1.66 -13.33
C VAL A 413 -16.71 -1.03 -12.22
N GLU A 414 -16.52 -1.45 -10.97
CA GLU A 414 -17.20 -0.87 -9.80
C GLU A 414 -16.89 0.63 -9.64
N LEU A 415 -15.63 1.04 -9.74
CA LEU A 415 -15.25 2.46 -9.68
C LEU A 415 -15.87 3.27 -10.81
N LYS A 416 -15.87 2.74 -12.04
CA LYS A 416 -16.49 3.40 -13.20
C LYS A 416 -17.98 3.64 -12.94
N GLN A 417 -18.71 2.61 -12.52
CA GLN A 417 -20.14 2.70 -12.18
C GLN A 417 -20.39 3.69 -11.03
N THR A 418 -19.53 3.68 -10.01
CA THR A 418 -19.65 4.58 -8.86
C THR A 418 -19.45 6.04 -9.26
N LEU A 419 -18.45 6.31 -10.11
CA LEU A 419 -18.17 7.64 -10.64
C LEU A 419 -19.30 8.14 -11.56
N GLU A 420 -19.81 7.29 -12.46
CA GLU A 420 -20.95 7.61 -13.34
C GLU A 420 -22.23 7.89 -12.54
N ALA A 421 -22.52 7.08 -11.52
CA ALA A 421 -23.65 7.32 -10.62
C ALA A 421 -23.51 8.66 -9.89
N TYR A 422 -22.29 8.99 -9.45
CA TYR A 422 -22.01 10.22 -8.73
C TYR A 422 -22.11 11.46 -9.66
N ILE A 423 -21.54 11.41 -10.87
CA ILE A 423 -21.66 12.46 -11.89
C ILE A 423 -23.14 12.73 -12.18
N SER A 424 -23.90 11.69 -12.51
CA SER A 424 -25.34 11.81 -12.82
C SER A 424 -26.13 12.41 -11.64
N SER A 425 -25.79 12.04 -10.40
CA SER A 425 -26.41 12.63 -9.21
C SER A 425 -26.13 14.13 -9.08
N ILE A 426 -24.89 14.56 -9.32
CA ILE A 426 -24.49 15.96 -9.24
C ILE A 426 -25.14 16.76 -10.39
N GLU A 427 -25.15 16.24 -11.61
CA GLU A 427 -25.83 16.88 -12.75
C GLU A 427 -27.31 17.10 -12.48
N SER A 428 -28.00 16.10 -11.94
CA SER A 428 -29.41 16.23 -11.58
C SER A 428 -29.65 17.31 -10.51
N THR A 429 -28.70 17.46 -9.58
CA THR A 429 -28.76 18.45 -8.51
C THR A 429 -28.45 19.87 -9.01
N ILE A 430 -27.54 20.03 -9.98
CA ILE A 430 -27.21 21.32 -10.59
C ILE A 430 -28.32 21.80 -11.53
N ASN A 431 -28.96 20.87 -12.23
CA ASN A 431 -30.05 21.17 -13.15
C ASN A 431 -31.38 21.43 -12.42
N ASP A 432 -31.47 21.17 -11.10
CA ASP A 432 -32.62 21.53 -10.30
C ASP A 432 -32.76 23.07 -10.20
N PRO A 433 -33.92 23.64 -10.64
CA PRO A 433 -34.16 25.08 -10.60
C PRO A 433 -33.99 25.72 -9.22
N GLY A 434 -34.30 24.99 -8.14
CA GLY A 434 -34.22 25.50 -6.77
C GLY A 434 -32.80 25.68 -6.24
N VAL A 435 -31.88 24.83 -6.69
CA VAL A 435 -30.45 24.86 -6.32
C VAL A 435 -29.68 25.79 -7.26
N SER A 436 -29.98 25.74 -8.56
CA SER A 436 -29.42 26.60 -9.61
C SER A 436 -29.59 28.10 -9.33
N MET A 437 -30.73 28.52 -8.73
CA MET A 437 -30.97 29.92 -8.37
C MET A 437 -30.20 30.40 -7.12
N LYS A 438 -29.80 29.49 -6.23
CA LYS A 438 -29.07 29.81 -4.97
C LYS A 438 -27.55 29.78 -5.13
N LEU A 439 -27.04 29.11 -6.17
CA LEU A 439 -25.61 29.01 -6.46
C LEU A 439 -25.05 30.28 -7.12
N LYS A 440 -23.94 30.81 -6.59
CA LYS A 440 -23.21 31.92 -7.23
C LYS A 440 -22.66 31.44 -8.59
N LYS A 441 -22.76 32.26 -9.65
CA LYS A 441 -22.31 31.92 -11.03
C LYS A 441 -20.89 31.33 -11.11
N GLY A 442 -19.95 31.82 -10.29
CA GLY A 442 -18.57 31.31 -10.26
C GLY A 442 -18.42 29.91 -9.65
N GLN A 443 -19.25 29.57 -8.66
CA GLN A 443 -19.27 28.24 -8.04
C GLN A 443 -19.90 27.21 -8.99
N LYS A 444 -21.00 27.59 -9.66
CA LYS A 444 -21.64 26.75 -10.68
C LYS A 444 -20.65 26.37 -11.78
N LYS A 445 -19.92 27.36 -12.33
CA LYS A 445 -18.91 27.12 -13.37
C LYS A 445 -17.76 26.23 -12.90
N SER A 446 -17.29 26.40 -11.66
CA SER A 446 -16.23 25.54 -11.12
C SER A 446 -16.67 24.09 -10.93
N ILE A 447 -17.95 23.84 -10.63
CA ILE A 447 -18.49 22.49 -10.50
C ILE A 447 -18.72 21.88 -11.90
N GLU A 448 -19.21 22.67 -12.86
CA GLU A 448 -19.32 22.27 -14.28
C GLU A 448 -17.95 21.90 -14.88
N ASP A 449 -16.91 22.69 -14.62
CA ASP A 449 -15.53 22.40 -15.07
C ASP A 449 -14.99 21.10 -14.42
N ALA A 450 -15.31 20.84 -13.15
CA ALA A 450 -14.91 19.63 -12.46
C ALA A 450 -15.68 18.38 -12.95
N LEU A 451 -16.96 18.55 -13.31
CA LEU A 451 -17.78 17.53 -13.94
C LEU A 451 -17.25 17.18 -15.34
N ALA A 452 -16.89 18.18 -16.14
CA ALA A 452 -16.32 17.96 -17.47
C ALA A 452 -15.03 17.14 -17.39
N ASN A 453 -14.10 17.49 -16.49
CA ASN A 453 -12.88 16.71 -16.29
C ASN A 453 -13.16 15.28 -15.80
N ALA A 454 -14.20 15.07 -14.98
CA ALA A 454 -14.58 13.75 -14.51
C ALA A 454 -15.24 12.90 -15.62
N MET A 455 -15.97 13.53 -16.57
CA MET A 455 -16.49 12.87 -17.77
C MET A 455 -15.36 12.48 -18.73
N ASP A 456 -14.40 13.37 -18.97
CA ASP A 456 -13.22 13.06 -19.81
C ASP A 456 -12.44 11.86 -19.24
N ALA A 457 -12.37 11.73 -17.91
CA ALA A 457 -11.74 10.60 -17.24
C ALA A 457 -12.50 9.27 -17.42
N LEU A 458 -13.83 9.29 -17.63
CA LEU A 458 -14.62 8.09 -17.92
C LEU A 458 -14.28 7.50 -19.30
N GLU A 459 -13.85 8.33 -20.25
CA GLU A 459 -13.49 7.90 -21.61
C GLU A 459 -12.12 7.19 -21.67
N ILE A 460 -11.20 7.51 -20.76
CA ILE A 460 -9.80 7.03 -20.77
C ILE A 460 -9.68 5.59 -20.21
N GLU A 461 -10.70 5.08 -19.52
CA GLU A 461 -10.82 3.71 -18.97
C GLU A 461 -9.67 3.19 -18.08
N ASP A 462 -8.76 4.08 -17.67
CA ASP A 462 -7.63 3.77 -16.81
C ASP A 462 -7.98 3.91 -15.32
N TYR A 463 -7.60 2.92 -14.51
CA TYR A 463 -7.92 2.84 -13.09
C TYR A 463 -7.36 4.03 -12.29
N GLU A 464 -6.12 4.46 -12.56
CA GLU A 464 -5.52 5.59 -11.84
C GLU A 464 -6.20 6.90 -12.16
N THR A 465 -6.60 7.07 -13.43
CA THR A 465 -7.27 8.28 -13.92
C THR A 465 -8.70 8.41 -13.35
N LEU A 466 -9.47 7.31 -13.36
CA LEU A 466 -10.80 7.23 -12.72
C LEU A 466 -10.72 7.52 -11.22
N LYS A 467 -9.73 6.93 -10.53
CA LYS A 467 -9.51 7.13 -9.10
C LYS A 467 -9.12 8.57 -8.76
N ARG A 468 -8.30 9.22 -9.59
CA ARG A 468 -7.95 10.64 -9.42
C ARG A 468 -9.16 11.54 -9.61
N ALA A 469 -9.98 11.30 -10.64
CA ALA A 469 -11.20 12.08 -10.87
C ALA A 469 -12.18 11.98 -9.68
N GLU A 470 -12.36 10.78 -9.13
CA GLU A 470 -13.15 10.57 -7.91
C GLU A 470 -12.56 11.30 -6.68
N LEU A 471 -11.23 11.24 -6.52
CA LEU A 471 -10.49 11.90 -5.44
C LEU A 471 -10.41 13.42 -5.56
N ASP A 472 -10.53 14.01 -6.75
CA ASP A 472 -10.59 15.47 -6.91
C ASP A 472 -11.99 16.01 -6.61
N LEU A 473 -13.02 15.18 -6.77
CA LEU A 473 -14.41 15.54 -6.58
C LEU A 473 -14.87 15.46 -5.10
N LYS A 474 -14.31 14.55 -4.28
CA LYS A 474 -14.75 14.24 -2.90
C LYS A 474 -14.19 15.11 -1.74
N PRO A 475 -12.88 15.43 -1.63
CA PRO A 475 -12.27 16.01 -0.42
C PRO A 475 -12.28 17.53 -0.32
N ARG A 476 -12.66 18.26 -1.39
CA ARG A 476 -12.69 19.73 -1.37
C ARG A 476 -13.84 20.29 -0.53
N THR A 477 -14.70 19.47 0.06
CA THR A 477 -16.00 19.88 0.63
C THR A 477 -15.91 20.60 1.97
N ILE A 478 -15.14 20.12 2.96
CA ILE A 478 -15.19 20.64 4.35
C ILE A 478 -14.61 22.06 4.49
N GLU A 479 -13.46 22.35 3.88
CA GLU A 479 -12.79 23.66 4.00
C GLU A 479 -13.30 24.73 3.01
N THR A 480 -14.12 24.33 2.03
CA THR A 480 -14.75 25.25 1.06
C THR A 480 -16.11 25.75 1.51
N VAL A 481 -16.68 25.18 2.57
CA VAL A 481 -17.94 25.64 3.16
C VAL A 481 -17.73 27.05 3.74
N GLU A 482 -18.53 28.01 3.29
CA GLU A 482 -18.62 29.35 3.89
C GLU A 482 -19.35 29.24 5.25
N GLY A 483 -19.08 30.18 6.17
CA GLY A 483 -19.76 30.23 7.47
C GLY A 483 -21.29 30.22 7.32
N GLY A 484 -21.96 29.39 8.12
CA GLY A 484 -23.39 29.13 8.02
C GLY A 484 -23.79 27.95 7.10
N GLY A 485 -22.83 27.31 6.44
CA GLY A 485 -23.06 26.06 5.71
C GLY A 485 -23.09 24.81 6.60
N ILE A 486 -23.63 23.72 6.06
CA ILE A 486 -23.75 22.41 6.73
C ILE A 486 -22.92 21.39 5.95
N ILE A 487 -22.15 20.57 6.68
CA ILE A 487 -21.43 19.42 6.11
C ILE A 487 -22.25 18.16 6.43
N ALA A 488 -22.73 17.48 5.38
CA ALA A 488 -23.48 16.22 5.52
C ALA A 488 -22.60 15.03 5.12
N ILE A 489 -22.44 14.07 6.03
CA ILE A 489 -21.75 12.79 5.78
C ILE A 489 -22.81 11.69 5.77
N LEU A 490 -22.94 10.99 4.63
CA LEU A 490 -23.93 9.93 4.45
C LEU A 490 -23.27 8.56 4.59
N PHE A 491 -23.79 7.72 5.49
CA PHE A 491 -23.37 6.33 5.64
C PHE A 491 -24.42 5.41 4.98
N LYS A 492 -24.11 4.87 3.80
CA LYS A 492 -25.00 3.95 3.08
C LYS A 492 -24.85 2.53 3.65
N THR A 493 -25.95 1.78 3.75
CA THR A 493 -25.96 0.34 4.11
C THR A 493 -25.35 -0.02 5.47
N MET A 494 -25.77 0.65 6.54
CA MET A 494 -25.38 0.30 7.92
C MET A 494 -26.62 -0.06 8.73
N THR A 495 -26.52 -1.13 9.53
CA THR A 495 -27.56 -1.46 10.54
C THR A 495 -27.17 -0.99 11.95
N ASN A 496 -25.89 -0.63 12.15
CA ASN A 496 -25.37 -0.10 13.41
C ASN A 496 -24.15 0.81 13.17
N LEU A 497 -23.97 1.86 13.98
CA LEU A 497 -22.78 2.71 14.03
C LEU A 497 -21.49 1.94 14.41
N LYS A 498 -21.56 0.88 15.23
CA LYS A 498 -20.40 0.04 15.58
C LYS A 498 -19.81 -0.71 14.37
N GLN A 499 -20.59 -0.95 13.31
CA GLN A 499 -20.07 -1.54 12.06
C GLN A 499 -19.04 -0.62 11.38
N LEU A 500 -19.09 0.69 11.63
CA LEU A 500 -18.09 1.62 11.12
C LEU A 500 -16.71 1.41 11.74
N TYR A 501 -16.61 0.79 12.93
CA TYR A 501 -15.34 0.46 13.57
C TYR A 501 -14.57 -0.63 12.82
N THR A 502 -15.26 -1.51 12.09
CA THR A 502 -14.65 -2.64 11.38
C THR A 502 -14.60 -2.44 9.88
N MET A 503 -15.11 -1.31 9.35
CA MET A 503 -15.02 -1.01 7.93
C MET A 503 -13.57 -0.89 7.47
N THR A 504 -13.23 -1.67 6.44
CA THR A 504 -11.97 -1.54 5.71
C THR A 504 -12.13 -0.58 4.53
N MET A 505 -11.22 0.38 4.40
CA MET A 505 -11.15 1.33 3.28
C MET A 505 -10.21 0.84 2.18
N ASP A 506 -10.36 1.34 0.95
CA ASP A 506 -9.46 0.99 -0.15
C ASP A 506 -7.98 1.26 0.13
N ILE A 507 -7.68 2.28 0.94
CA ILE A 507 -6.30 2.63 1.30
C ILE A 507 -5.63 1.53 2.14
N HIS A 508 -6.42 0.71 2.84
CA HIS A 508 -5.95 -0.41 3.64
C HIS A 508 -5.28 -1.48 2.78
N SER A 509 -5.63 -1.60 1.49
CA SER A 509 -4.92 -2.49 0.57
C SER A 509 -3.42 -2.18 0.45
N ARG A 510 -3.01 -0.92 0.67
CA ARG A 510 -1.59 -0.49 0.65
C ARG A 510 -0.85 -0.78 1.96
N TYR A 511 -1.57 -1.09 3.03
CA TYR A 511 -1.01 -1.33 4.36
C TYR A 511 -0.75 -2.80 4.64
N ARG A 512 -1.30 -3.70 3.81
CA ARG A 512 -1.09 -5.15 3.92
C ARG A 512 0.30 -5.51 3.39
N THR A 513 1.00 -6.36 4.13
CA THR A 513 2.20 -7.06 3.65
C THR A 513 1.89 -8.54 3.58
N GLU A 514 2.72 -9.34 2.91
CA GLU A 514 2.52 -10.80 2.85
C GLU A 514 2.51 -11.43 4.25
N ALA A 515 3.35 -10.92 5.16
CA ALA A 515 3.44 -11.34 6.56
C ALA A 515 2.32 -10.78 7.46
N HIS A 516 1.83 -9.57 7.20
CA HIS A 516 0.82 -8.90 8.02
C HIS A 516 -0.40 -8.44 7.21
N ASN A 517 -1.45 -9.26 7.21
CA ASN A 517 -2.69 -9.02 6.46
C ASN A 517 -3.83 -8.39 7.29
N ASP A 518 -3.81 -8.58 8.61
CA ASP A 518 -4.91 -8.21 9.50
C ASP A 518 -4.85 -6.71 9.83
N ILE A 519 -5.78 -5.95 9.25
CA ILE A 519 -5.86 -4.51 9.44
C ILE A 519 -6.91 -4.20 10.49
N VAL A 520 -6.54 -3.36 11.46
CA VAL A 520 -7.43 -2.86 12.50
C VAL A 520 -7.69 -1.38 12.24
N SER A 521 -8.95 -1.02 11.97
CA SER A 521 -9.36 0.34 11.62
C SER A 521 -9.45 1.28 12.83
N ARG A 522 -8.32 1.55 13.50
CA ARG A 522 -8.24 2.41 14.70
C ARG A 522 -8.64 3.86 14.42
N PHE A 523 -8.33 4.37 13.23
CA PHE A 523 -8.69 5.74 12.86
C PHE A 523 -10.21 5.95 12.81
N ASN A 524 -10.97 4.96 12.33
CA ASN A 524 -12.43 5.05 12.21
C ASN A 524 -13.09 5.12 13.59
N GLU A 525 -12.63 4.31 14.54
CA GLU A 525 -13.09 4.37 15.92
C GLU A 525 -12.82 5.76 16.53
N ARG A 526 -11.59 6.27 16.38
CA ARG A 526 -11.23 7.63 16.81
C ARG A 526 -12.09 8.70 16.15
N PHE A 527 -12.34 8.58 14.86
CA PHE A 527 -13.13 9.54 14.08
C PHE A 527 -14.55 9.66 14.65
N ILE A 528 -15.22 8.54 14.90
CA ILE A 528 -16.58 8.51 15.42
C ILE A 528 -16.66 9.04 16.86
N LEU A 529 -15.73 8.62 17.71
CA LEU A 529 -15.63 9.15 19.08
C LEU A 529 -15.39 10.66 19.07
N SER A 530 -14.59 11.16 18.11
CA SER A 530 -14.36 12.59 17.95
C SER A 530 -15.62 13.34 17.49
N LEU A 531 -16.42 12.77 16.59
CA LEU A 531 -17.69 13.36 16.16
C LEU A 531 -18.68 13.44 17.31
N GLY A 532 -18.76 12.40 18.16
CA GLY A 532 -19.58 12.42 19.38
C GLY A 532 -19.18 13.54 20.35
N SER A 533 -17.91 13.92 20.39
CA SER A 533 -17.43 15.04 21.22
C SER A 533 -17.56 16.42 20.56
N CYS A 534 -17.94 16.49 19.29
CA CYS A 534 -18.08 17.74 18.57
C CYS A 534 -19.44 18.39 18.89
N SER A 535 -19.41 19.58 19.52
CA SER A 535 -20.63 20.30 19.94
C SER A 535 -21.53 20.72 18.78
N SER A 536 -20.99 20.80 17.56
CA SER A 536 -21.68 21.23 16.34
C SER A 536 -22.02 20.06 15.41
N CYS A 537 -21.82 18.81 15.84
CA CYS A 537 -22.17 17.62 15.09
C CYS A 537 -23.53 17.06 15.52
N LEU A 538 -24.33 16.63 14.54
CA LEU A 538 -25.63 16.02 14.75
C LEU A 538 -25.69 14.69 13.99
N PHE A 539 -25.91 13.60 14.71
CA PHE A 539 -26.24 12.30 14.14
C PHE A 539 -27.74 12.19 13.96
N VAL A 540 -28.13 11.84 12.74
CA VAL A 540 -29.52 11.80 12.29
C VAL A 540 -29.72 10.53 11.48
N ASP A 541 -30.85 9.85 11.66
CA ASP A 541 -31.25 8.72 10.82
C ASP A 541 -31.87 9.19 9.48
N ASP A 542 -32.31 8.23 8.66
CA ASP A 542 -32.94 8.47 7.36
C ASP A 542 -34.32 9.15 7.46
N GLU A 543 -34.96 9.10 8.63
CA GLU A 543 -36.23 9.76 8.93
C GLU A 543 -36.06 11.15 9.56
N LEU A 544 -34.83 11.64 9.68
CA LEU A 544 -34.46 12.89 10.33
C LEU A 544 -34.61 12.90 11.87
N ASN A 545 -34.68 11.73 12.51
CA ASN A 545 -34.67 11.62 13.97
C ASN A 545 -33.25 11.80 14.52
N VAL A 546 -33.13 12.62 15.56
CA VAL A 546 -31.85 12.90 16.21
C VAL A 546 -31.44 11.72 17.10
N LEU A 547 -30.28 11.15 16.83
CA LEU A 547 -29.74 10.05 17.63
C LEU A 547 -29.18 10.55 18.97
N PRO A 548 -29.33 9.77 20.07
CA PRO A 548 -28.97 10.16 21.44
C PRO A 548 -27.46 10.37 21.67
N ILE A 549 -26.62 9.92 20.74
CA ILE A 549 -25.16 10.09 20.73
C ILE A 549 -24.77 11.57 20.55
N SER A 550 -25.63 12.35 19.89
CA SER A 550 -25.38 13.77 19.65
C SER A 550 -25.54 14.57 20.94
N GLU A 551 -24.64 15.54 21.18
CA GLU A 551 -24.83 16.54 22.24
C GLU A 551 -26.00 17.50 21.98
N ALA A 552 -26.80 17.25 20.94
CA ALA A 552 -27.95 18.02 20.47
C ALA A 552 -28.93 18.42 21.57
N LYS A 553 -29.10 17.60 22.63
CA LYS A 553 -29.94 17.94 23.79
C LYS A 553 -29.47 19.20 24.54
N LYS A 554 -28.22 19.63 24.35
CA LYS A 554 -27.63 20.84 24.97
C LYS A 554 -27.71 22.08 24.07
N ILE A 555 -28.06 21.95 22.80
CA ILE A 555 -28.07 23.06 21.85
C ILE A 555 -29.32 23.90 22.07
N LYS A 556 -29.12 25.19 22.39
CA LYS A 556 -30.20 26.18 22.49
C LYS A 556 -30.13 27.12 21.29
N PRO A 557 -31.27 27.48 20.68
CA PRO A 557 -31.28 28.47 19.62
C PRO A 557 -30.75 29.80 20.17
N LEU A 558 -29.77 30.38 19.47
CA LEU A 558 -29.31 31.74 19.76
C LEU A 558 -30.47 32.72 19.48
N PRO A 559 -30.58 33.82 20.24
CA PRO A 559 -31.48 34.90 19.87
C PRO A 559 -31.13 35.39 18.46
N PRO A 560 -32.13 35.85 17.66
CA PRO A 560 -31.85 36.40 16.35
C PRO A 560 -30.79 37.50 16.47
N PRO A 561 -29.84 37.58 15.52
CA PRO A 561 -28.75 38.54 15.61
C PRO A 561 -29.33 39.94 15.77
N GLN A 562 -29.04 40.58 16.91
CA GLN A 562 -29.01 42.04 16.92
C GLN A 562 -28.02 42.44 15.82
N PRO A 563 -28.24 43.53 15.07
CA PRO A 563 -27.32 43.95 14.02
C PRO A 563 -25.92 44.02 14.63
N GLU A 564 -25.11 43.01 14.35
CA GLU A 564 -23.75 42.93 14.83
C GLU A 564 -23.06 44.19 14.34
N GLU A 565 -22.42 44.92 15.25
CA GLU A 565 -21.60 46.06 14.86
C GLU A 565 -20.60 45.54 13.82
N PRO A 566 -20.66 45.99 12.54
CA PRO A 566 -19.63 45.60 11.58
C PRO A 566 -18.31 46.02 12.18
N LYS A 567 -17.35 45.09 12.32
CA LYS A 567 -16.02 45.24 12.94
C LYS A 567 -15.57 46.71 12.98
N LYS A 568 -15.95 47.48 14.01
CA LYS A 568 -15.73 48.94 14.06
C LYS A 568 -14.25 49.26 13.86
N GLU A 569 -13.40 48.40 14.40
CA GLU A 569 -11.95 48.45 14.29
C GLU A 569 -11.45 48.41 12.84
N LEU A 570 -12.03 47.61 11.94
CA LEU A 570 -11.59 47.55 10.54
C LEU A 570 -12.01 48.81 9.77
N GLU A 571 -13.22 49.32 10.00
CA GLU A 571 -13.70 50.53 9.34
C GLU A 571 -12.94 51.77 9.82
N GLU A 572 -12.68 51.88 11.13
CA GLU A 572 -11.80 52.91 11.69
C GLU A 572 -10.37 52.81 11.13
N PHE A 573 -9.86 51.59 10.98
CA PHE A 573 -8.53 51.35 10.42
C PHE A 573 -8.46 51.72 8.93
N LYS A 574 -9.50 51.44 8.15
CA LYS A 574 -9.61 51.86 6.75
C LYS A 574 -9.62 53.38 6.61
N LYS A 575 -10.43 54.08 7.42
CA LYS A 575 -10.49 55.55 7.45
C LYS A 575 -9.13 56.20 7.72
N LYS A 576 -8.27 55.60 8.55
CA LYS A 576 -6.93 56.12 8.86
C LYS A 576 -5.99 56.23 7.65
N TYR A 577 -6.18 55.39 6.63
CA TYR A 577 -5.29 55.31 5.46
C TYR A 577 -5.96 55.71 4.16
N GLU A 578 -7.20 56.19 4.20
CA GLU A 578 -8.00 56.57 3.04
C GLU A 578 -7.30 57.64 2.17
N ASP A 579 -6.66 58.62 2.82
CA ASP A 579 -5.98 59.74 2.16
C ASP A 579 -4.62 59.36 1.52
N LYS A 580 -4.03 58.22 1.88
CA LYS A 580 -2.70 57.80 1.41
C LYS A 580 -2.81 56.94 0.16
N GLN A 581 -2.92 57.53 -1.03
CA GLN A 581 -2.88 56.77 -2.28
C GLN A 581 -1.44 56.38 -2.65
N PRO A 582 -1.16 55.17 -3.18
CA PRO A 582 -2.10 54.11 -3.61
C PRO A 582 -2.56 53.14 -2.50
N LEU A 583 -2.06 53.32 -1.26
CA LEU A 583 -2.31 52.40 -0.13
C LEU A 583 -3.78 52.37 0.28
N GLY A 584 -4.47 53.51 0.35
CA GLY A 584 -5.86 53.61 0.80
C GLY A 584 -6.83 52.78 -0.03
N SER A 585 -6.73 52.84 -1.36
CA SER A 585 -7.57 52.03 -2.26
C SER A 585 -7.35 50.53 -2.09
N LEU A 586 -6.10 50.10 -1.85
CA LEU A 586 -5.77 48.69 -1.68
C LEU A 586 -6.16 48.15 -0.30
N VAL A 587 -6.02 48.96 0.76
CA VAL A 587 -6.47 48.60 2.12
C VAL A 587 -8.00 48.51 2.17
N ASN A 588 -8.72 49.32 1.38
CA ASN A 588 -10.18 49.22 1.27
C ASN A 588 -10.64 47.87 0.71
N ALA A 589 -9.84 47.23 -0.16
CA ALA A 589 -10.12 45.89 -0.70
C ALA A 589 -9.88 44.75 0.30
N ALA A 590 -9.23 45.00 1.45
CA ALA A 590 -9.02 43.99 2.49
C ALA A 590 -10.32 43.68 3.26
N ARG A 591 -10.53 42.39 3.59
CA ARG A 591 -11.71 41.91 4.33
C ARG A 591 -11.49 41.82 5.84
N THR A 592 -10.25 41.63 6.26
CA THR A 592 -9.85 41.39 7.65
C THR A 592 -8.78 42.39 8.08
N LEU A 593 -8.67 42.65 9.38
CA LEU A 593 -7.67 43.58 9.92
C LEU A 593 -6.23 43.04 9.72
N ASP A 594 -6.04 41.73 9.89
CA ASP A 594 -4.76 41.04 9.59
C ASP A 594 -4.30 41.26 8.14
N GLN A 595 -5.22 41.08 7.19
CA GLN A 595 -4.94 41.31 5.77
C GLN A 595 -4.57 42.77 5.49
N ALA A 596 -5.27 43.73 6.12
CA ALA A 596 -4.95 45.15 5.98
C ALA A 596 -3.54 45.48 6.51
N ASN A 597 -3.20 44.98 7.70
CA ASN A 597 -1.86 45.11 8.29
C ASN A 597 -0.77 44.45 7.44
N ALA A 598 -1.07 43.29 6.85
CA ALA A 598 -0.15 42.61 5.95
C ALA A 598 0.15 43.45 4.69
N VAL A 599 -0.90 43.99 4.04
CA VAL A 599 -0.76 44.85 2.85
C VAL A 599 0.07 46.10 3.18
N ILE A 600 -0.17 46.74 4.33
CA ILE A 600 0.63 47.91 4.77
C ILE A 600 2.10 47.52 4.92
N THR A 601 2.39 46.40 5.60
CA THR A 601 3.76 45.96 5.85
C THR A 601 4.51 45.64 4.54
N PHE A 602 3.80 45.08 3.55
CA PHE A 602 4.35 44.88 2.20
C PHE A 602 4.62 46.22 1.51
N VAL A 603 3.66 47.15 1.52
CA VAL A 603 3.82 48.48 0.91
C VAL A 603 4.96 49.27 1.55
N ASP A 604 5.14 49.18 2.86
CA ASP A 604 6.27 49.80 3.56
C ASP A 604 7.62 49.20 3.16
N ALA A 605 7.67 47.90 2.84
CA ALA A 605 8.90 47.29 2.31
C ALA A 605 9.18 47.73 0.86
N ILE A 606 8.12 47.92 0.05
CA ILE A 606 8.20 48.43 -1.33
C ILE A 606 8.70 49.88 -1.34
N SER A 607 8.18 50.71 -0.43
CA SER A 607 8.50 52.14 -0.35
C SER A 607 9.92 52.42 0.14
N GLU A 608 10.48 51.54 0.98
CA GLU A 608 11.88 51.62 1.43
C GLU A 608 12.90 51.49 0.29
N LYS A 609 12.52 50.94 -0.88
CA LYS A 609 13.39 50.68 -2.04
C LYS A 609 14.71 49.95 -1.68
N THR A 610 14.73 49.22 -0.57
CA THR A 610 15.89 48.44 -0.16
C THR A 610 15.87 47.10 -0.90
N LEU A 611 16.77 46.95 -1.89
CA LEU A 611 16.86 45.75 -2.71
C LEU A 611 17.26 44.49 -1.93
N ARG A 612 17.70 44.58 -0.66
CA ARG A 612 18.11 43.41 0.14
C ARG A 612 17.21 43.19 1.35
N SER A 613 15.90 43.15 1.12
CA SER A 613 14.90 42.81 2.13
C SER A 613 14.11 41.55 1.76
N THR A 614 13.68 40.80 2.76
CA THR A 614 12.71 39.71 2.63
C THR A 614 11.52 39.97 3.54
N VAL A 615 10.32 39.86 2.99
CA VAL A 615 9.08 39.83 3.76
C VAL A 615 8.51 38.42 3.67
N THR A 616 8.34 37.76 4.80
CA THR A 616 7.76 36.41 4.88
C THR A 616 6.36 36.47 5.48
N LEU A 617 5.36 36.04 4.70
CA LEU A 617 3.97 35.89 5.10
C LEU A 617 3.69 34.42 5.42
N THR A 618 3.29 34.13 6.64
CA THR A 618 2.89 32.79 7.08
C THR A 618 1.42 32.77 7.45
N ALA A 619 0.65 31.84 6.90
CA ALA A 619 -0.78 31.77 7.14
C ALA A 619 -1.27 30.32 7.16
N ALA A 620 -2.39 30.06 7.84
CA ALA A 620 -3.13 28.82 7.62
C ALA A 620 -3.83 28.85 6.24
N ARG A 621 -4.28 27.68 5.75
CA ARG A 621 -5.09 27.61 4.54
C ARG A 621 -6.41 28.39 4.75
N GLY A 622 -6.88 29.09 3.72
CA GLY A 622 -8.13 29.84 3.78
C GLY A 622 -8.09 31.16 4.58
N ARG A 623 -6.91 31.68 4.92
CA ARG A 623 -6.72 32.99 5.60
C ARG A 623 -6.46 34.18 4.66
N GLY A 624 -6.61 34.00 3.34
CA GLY A 624 -6.45 35.10 2.37
C GLY A 624 -5.01 35.42 1.95
N LYS A 625 -4.06 34.47 2.09
CA LYS A 625 -2.65 34.61 1.67
C LYS A 625 -2.47 35.16 0.25
N SER A 626 -3.08 34.51 -0.75
CA SER A 626 -2.99 34.93 -2.16
C SER A 626 -3.64 36.29 -2.40
N ALA A 627 -4.66 36.65 -1.61
CA ALA A 627 -5.29 37.97 -1.68
C ALA A 627 -4.36 39.07 -1.16
N ALA A 628 -3.70 38.87 -0.02
CA ALA A 628 -2.71 39.82 0.52
C ALA A 628 -1.53 40.01 -0.44
N LEU A 629 -0.99 38.92 -1.01
CA LEU A 629 0.11 38.98 -1.99
C LEU A 629 -0.30 39.65 -3.29
N GLY A 630 -1.48 39.33 -3.83
CA GLY A 630 -1.97 39.93 -5.08
C GLY A 630 -2.13 41.45 -4.95
N LEU A 631 -2.71 41.91 -3.85
CA LEU A 631 -2.80 43.34 -3.52
C LEU A 631 -1.41 43.98 -3.37
N ALA A 632 -0.46 43.30 -2.72
CA ALA A 632 0.91 43.79 -2.58
C ALA A 632 1.64 43.92 -3.94
N ILE A 633 1.44 42.98 -4.87
CA ILE A 633 2.02 43.06 -6.23
C ILE A 633 1.41 44.23 -6.99
N SER A 634 0.09 44.44 -6.90
CA SER A 634 -0.54 45.60 -7.54
C SER A 634 0.00 46.93 -6.99
N ALA A 635 0.33 46.98 -5.70
CA ALA A 635 1.01 48.13 -5.10
C ALA A 635 2.43 48.31 -5.68
N ALA A 636 3.21 47.24 -5.83
CA ALA A 636 4.55 47.30 -6.40
C ALA A 636 4.54 47.88 -7.82
N VAL A 637 3.55 47.51 -8.63
CA VAL A 637 3.32 48.10 -9.96
C VAL A 637 3.05 49.61 -9.83
N ALA A 638 2.16 50.03 -8.93
CA ALA A 638 1.85 51.44 -8.71
C ALA A 638 3.06 52.27 -8.22
N TYR A 639 3.95 51.69 -7.41
CA TYR A 639 5.19 52.32 -6.95
C TYR A 639 6.33 52.30 -8.00
N GLY A 640 6.11 51.64 -9.14
CA GLY A 640 6.95 51.73 -10.32
C GLY A 640 8.02 50.65 -10.46
N TYR A 641 7.82 49.46 -9.90
CA TYR A 641 8.71 48.32 -10.13
C TYR A 641 8.54 47.77 -11.56
N SER A 642 9.63 47.66 -12.32
CA SER A 642 9.62 47.28 -13.75
C SER A 642 9.54 45.77 -13.97
N ASN A 643 10.37 44.99 -13.27
CA ASN A 643 10.49 43.55 -13.50
C ASN A 643 10.08 42.78 -12.23
N ILE A 644 8.83 42.31 -12.20
CA ILE A 644 8.27 41.52 -11.11
C ILE A 644 8.18 40.06 -11.55
N PHE A 645 8.84 39.18 -10.82
CA PHE A 645 8.80 37.75 -11.07
C PHE A 645 7.97 37.04 -10.01
N ILE A 646 7.15 36.08 -10.44
CA ILE A 646 6.36 35.22 -9.56
C ILE A 646 6.81 33.78 -9.77
N THR A 647 6.97 33.03 -8.68
CA THR A 647 7.33 31.62 -8.73
C THR A 647 6.45 30.81 -7.79
N SER A 648 6.11 29.60 -8.23
CA SER A 648 5.32 28.57 -7.55
C SER A 648 5.71 27.21 -8.12
N PRO A 649 5.41 26.09 -7.42
CA PRO A 649 5.73 24.74 -7.91
C PRO A 649 5.03 24.41 -9.25
N SER A 650 3.81 24.91 -9.43
CA SER A 650 3.01 24.78 -10.64
C SER A 650 2.31 26.13 -10.94
N PRO A 651 2.19 26.53 -12.22
CA PRO A 651 1.52 27.77 -12.60
C PRO A 651 0.01 27.76 -12.29
N GLU A 652 -0.63 26.59 -12.15
CA GLU A 652 -2.05 26.48 -11.83
C GLU A 652 -2.40 27.07 -10.45
N ASN A 653 -1.48 26.93 -9.48
CA ASN A 653 -1.67 27.45 -8.12
C ASN A 653 -1.79 28.99 -8.09
N LEU A 654 -1.35 29.67 -9.14
CA LEU A 654 -1.33 31.14 -9.23
C LEU A 654 -2.63 31.75 -9.75
N LYS A 655 -3.61 30.96 -10.19
CA LYS A 655 -4.89 31.48 -10.73
C LYS A 655 -5.56 32.45 -9.76
N THR A 656 -5.62 32.08 -8.48
CA THR A 656 -6.20 32.93 -7.44
C THR A 656 -5.36 34.16 -7.15
N LEU A 657 -4.03 34.04 -7.17
CA LEU A 657 -3.11 35.17 -6.99
C LEU A 657 -3.33 36.24 -8.08
N PHE A 658 -3.37 35.82 -9.35
CA PHE A 658 -3.61 36.72 -10.48
C PHE A 658 -4.99 37.39 -10.41
N GLU A 659 -6.04 36.69 -9.99
CA GLU A 659 -7.36 37.29 -9.77
C GLU A 659 -7.31 38.46 -8.78
N PHE A 660 -6.52 38.34 -7.71
CA PHE A 660 -6.35 39.42 -6.74
C PHE A 660 -5.39 40.52 -7.19
N ILE A 661 -4.45 40.23 -8.09
CA ILE A 661 -3.67 41.28 -8.79
C ILE A 661 -4.63 42.15 -9.61
N PHE A 662 -5.55 41.54 -10.37
CA PHE A 662 -6.52 42.27 -11.17
C PHE A 662 -7.52 43.05 -10.33
N LYS A 663 -8.02 42.49 -9.21
CA LYS A 663 -8.82 43.27 -8.24
C LYS A 663 -8.06 44.47 -7.65
N GLY A 664 -6.75 44.33 -7.46
CA GLY A 664 -5.89 45.45 -7.07
C GLY A 664 -5.78 46.50 -8.16
N PHE A 665 -5.63 46.08 -9.43
CA PHE A 665 -5.67 46.96 -10.61
C PHE A 665 -7.01 47.70 -10.73
N ASP A 666 -8.15 47.02 -10.55
CA ASP A 666 -9.47 47.64 -10.53
C ASP A 666 -9.56 48.73 -9.44
N SER A 667 -9.05 48.42 -8.23
CA SER A 667 -9.03 49.35 -7.10
C SER A 667 -8.14 50.58 -7.37
N LEU A 668 -7.10 50.40 -8.19
CA LEU A 668 -6.19 51.44 -8.65
C LEU A 668 -6.62 52.08 -9.99
N LYS A 669 -7.79 51.68 -10.53
CA LYS A 669 -8.35 52.14 -11.81
C LYS A 669 -7.42 51.89 -13.01
N TYR A 670 -6.87 50.69 -13.10
CA TYR A 670 -6.17 50.20 -14.30
C TYR A 670 -7.16 49.43 -15.18
N GLU A 671 -7.16 49.67 -16.48
CA GLU A 671 -8.07 49.03 -17.44
C GLU A 671 -7.36 47.98 -18.30
N GLU A 672 -7.99 46.81 -18.49
CA GLU A 672 -7.47 45.76 -19.38
C GLU A 672 -7.48 46.23 -20.84
N HIS A 673 -6.47 45.86 -21.63
CA HIS A 673 -6.21 46.29 -23.01
C HIS A 673 -5.86 47.77 -23.23
N LEU A 674 -6.09 48.62 -22.23
CA LEU A 674 -5.67 50.03 -22.23
C LEU A 674 -4.36 50.21 -21.45
N ASP A 675 -4.33 49.74 -20.21
CA ASP A 675 -3.19 49.88 -19.31
C ASP A 675 -2.33 48.61 -19.23
N TYR A 676 -2.91 47.42 -19.49
CA TYR A 676 -2.20 46.15 -19.43
C TYR A 676 -2.79 45.06 -20.34
N ASP A 677 -1.95 44.10 -20.74
CA ASP A 677 -2.31 42.92 -21.54
C ASP A 677 -1.92 41.61 -20.84
N ILE A 678 -2.76 40.58 -20.96
CA ILE A 678 -2.55 39.26 -20.38
C ILE A 678 -2.09 38.26 -21.45
N ILE A 679 -1.01 37.53 -21.18
CA ILE A 679 -0.48 36.45 -22.03
C ILE A 679 -0.63 35.11 -21.30
N GLN A 680 -1.37 34.20 -21.93
CA GLN A 680 -1.60 32.83 -21.47
C GLN A 680 -0.62 31.84 -22.11
N SER A 681 -0.38 30.72 -21.42
CA SER A 681 0.45 29.62 -21.93
C SER A 681 -0.18 28.94 -23.13
N ILE A 682 0.66 28.60 -24.12
CA ILE A 682 0.29 27.75 -25.27
C ILE A 682 0.54 26.26 -24.95
N ASN A 683 1.33 25.96 -23.90
CA ASN A 683 1.67 24.59 -23.53
C ASN A 683 0.45 23.86 -22.93
N PRO A 684 0.03 22.69 -23.47
CA PRO A 684 -1.10 21.91 -22.94
C PRO A 684 -0.95 21.56 -21.46
N SER A 685 0.28 21.27 -21.02
CA SER A 685 0.59 20.92 -19.62
C SER A 685 0.30 22.04 -18.62
N PHE A 686 0.12 23.28 -19.10
CA PHE A 686 -0.13 24.45 -18.25
C PHE A 686 -1.57 24.96 -18.35
N ASN A 687 -2.46 24.21 -19.01
CA ASN A 687 -3.92 24.44 -19.04
C ASN A 687 -4.34 25.92 -19.21
N LYS A 688 -3.75 26.62 -20.21
CA LYS A 688 -3.99 28.06 -20.49
C LYS A 688 -3.77 29.01 -19.30
N SER A 689 -2.92 28.64 -18.35
CA SER A 689 -2.55 29.50 -17.21
C SER A 689 -1.87 30.79 -17.66
N ILE A 690 -2.00 31.84 -16.84
CA ILE A 690 -1.40 33.15 -17.10
C ILE A 690 0.10 33.05 -16.86
N VAL A 691 0.90 33.33 -17.88
CA VAL A 691 2.36 33.27 -17.81
C VAL A 691 2.96 34.66 -17.65
N ARG A 692 2.36 35.68 -18.29
CA ARG A 692 2.91 37.03 -18.30
C ARG A 692 1.81 38.08 -18.40
N VAL A 693 2.00 39.20 -17.71
CA VAL A 693 1.18 40.41 -17.82
C VAL A 693 2.10 41.57 -18.18
N ASN A 694 1.82 42.26 -19.27
CA ASN A 694 2.55 43.47 -19.68
C ASN A 694 1.73 44.69 -19.30
N ILE A 695 2.35 45.68 -18.66
CA ILE A 695 1.69 46.90 -18.20
C ILE A 695 2.38 48.10 -18.85
N PHE A 696 1.59 49.06 -19.34
CA PHE A 696 2.07 50.16 -20.19
C PHE A 696 1.71 51.56 -19.69
N ARG A 697 0.88 51.69 -18.63
CA ARG A 697 0.30 52.97 -18.18
C ARG A 697 1.29 54.11 -17.97
N ASN A 698 2.38 53.87 -17.24
CA ASN A 698 3.39 54.88 -16.92
C ASN A 698 4.72 54.61 -17.65
N HIS A 699 5.26 53.42 -17.44
CA HIS A 699 6.42 52.89 -18.13
C HIS A 699 6.20 51.40 -18.36
N ARG A 700 7.06 50.76 -19.17
CA ARG A 700 6.94 49.33 -19.44
C ARG A 700 7.26 48.53 -18.17
N GLN A 701 6.26 47.85 -17.65
CA GLN A 701 6.37 46.97 -16.50
C GLN A 701 5.90 45.57 -16.88
N THR A 702 6.46 44.55 -16.24
CA THR A 702 6.13 43.16 -16.53
C THR A 702 5.98 42.35 -15.25
N ILE A 703 4.92 41.54 -15.20
CA ILE A 703 4.73 40.49 -14.22
C ILE A 703 4.88 39.16 -14.96
N GLN A 704 5.87 38.35 -14.58
CA GLN A 704 6.17 37.11 -15.28
C GLN A 704 6.28 35.92 -14.33
N TYR A 705 5.64 34.82 -14.68
CA TYR A 705 5.84 33.53 -14.03
C TYR A 705 7.18 32.92 -14.44
N ILE A 706 7.89 32.38 -13.47
CA ILE A 706 9.09 31.57 -13.68
C ILE A 706 9.05 30.28 -12.88
N HIS A 707 9.54 29.20 -13.49
CA HIS A 707 9.72 27.95 -12.78
C HIS A 707 10.87 28.07 -11.76
N PRO A 708 10.76 27.49 -10.54
CA PRO A 708 11.78 27.61 -9.49
C PRO A 708 13.21 27.19 -9.90
N SER A 709 13.33 26.30 -10.90
CA SER A 709 14.61 25.84 -11.45
C SER A 709 15.34 26.92 -12.27
N ASP A 710 14.61 27.89 -12.84
CA ASP A 710 15.14 28.89 -13.78
C ASP A 710 15.63 30.16 -13.07
N ALA A 711 16.30 29.99 -11.93
CA ALA A 711 16.79 31.11 -11.11
C ALA A 711 17.79 32.03 -11.84
N HIS A 712 18.38 31.59 -12.96
CA HIS A 712 19.32 32.37 -13.76
C HIS A 712 18.66 33.60 -14.44
N VAL A 713 17.36 33.53 -14.73
CA VAL A 713 16.59 34.63 -15.35
C VAL A 713 16.39 35.79 -14.36
N LEU A 714 16.51 35.54 -13.05
CA LEU A 714 16.27 36.52 -11.99
C LEU A 714 17.36 37.58 -11.83
N GLY A 715 18.44 37.54 -12.64
CA GLY A 715 19.48 38.57 -12.61
C GLY A 715 18.99 40.00 -12.86
N GLN A 716 17.84 40.15 -13.53
CA GLN A 716 17.20 41.45 -13.83
C GLN A 716 15.97 41.74 -12.97
N ALA A 717 15.69 40.92 -11.95
CA ALA A 717 14.52 41.06 -11.09
C ALA A 717 14.70 42.23 -10.11
N GLU A 718 13.65 43.05 -9.94
CA GLU A 718 13.58 44.06 -8.87
C GLU A 718 12.77 43.54 -7.68
N LEU A 719 11.74 42.75 -7.96
CA LEU A 719 10.89 42.08 -6.99
C LEU A 719 10.66 40.62 -7.39
N LEU A 720 10.93 39.71 -6.46
CA LEU A 720 10.56 38.29 -6.58
C LEU A 720 9.45 37.97 -5.57
N VAL A 721 8.39 37.32 -6.04
CA VAL A 721 7.34 36.77 -5.19
C VAL A 721 7.36 35.24 -5.28
N ILE A 722 7.55 34.60 -4.14
CA ILE A 722 7.54 33.14 -3.99
C ILE A 722 6.25 32.78 -3.27
N ASP A 723 5.26 32.27 -4.00
CA ASP A 723 4.07 31.68 -3.38
C ASP A 723 4.34 30.20 -3.07
N GLU A 724 3.88 29.76 -1.90
CA GLU A 724 4.10 28.41 -1.38
C GLU A 724 5.57 28.00 -1.33
N ALA A 725 6.39 28.87 -0.73
CA ALA A 725 7.82 28.61 -0.54
C ALA A 725 8.10 27.29 0.22
N ALA A 726 7.16 26.85 1.07
CA ALA A 726 7.18 25.56 1.76
C ALA A 726 7.21 24.34 0.82
N ALA A 727 6.65 24.46 -0.39
CA ALA A 727 6.57 23.39 -1.37
C ALA A 727 7.80 23.34 -2.30
N ILE A 728 8.70 24.33 -2.22
CA ILE A 728 9.90 24.41 -3.04
C ILE A 728 11.11 23.91 -2.23
N PRO A 729 11.96 23.05 -2.82
CA PRO A 729 13.21 22.60 -2.21
C PRO A 729 14.07 23.75 -1.65
N LEU A 730 14.56 23.62 -0.41
CA LEU A 730 15.41 24.64 0.22
C LEU A 730 16.62 25.06 -0.63
N PRO A 731 17.33 24.16 -1.34
CA PRO A 731 18.43 24.56 -2.20
C PRO A 731 17.99 25.45 -3.37
N LEU A 732 16.80 25.20 -3.94
CA LEU A 732 16.23 26.05 -4.99
C LEU A 732 15.79 27.39 -4.41
N VAL A 733 15.11 27.41 -3.26
CA VAL A 733 14.77 28.65 -2.55
C VAL A 733 16.00 29.51 -2.29
N ARG A 734 17.13 28.91 -1.90
CA ARG A 734 18.41 29.62 -1.73
C ARG A 734 18.94 30.21 -3.03
N LYS A 735 18.84 29.48 -4.14
CA LYS A 735 19.23 30.00 -5.48
C LYS A 735 18.31 31.14 -5.93
N LEU A 736 17.04 31.12 -5.54
CA LEU A 736 16.06 32.17 -5.80
C LEU A 736 16.25 33.43 -4.94
N LEU A 737 17.02 33.37 -3.85
CA LEU A 737 17.27 34.53 -2.98
C LEU A 737 18.47 35.36 -3.47
N GLY A 738 18.23 36.26 -4.42
CA GLY A 738 19.22 37.21 -4.96
C GLY A 738 19.24 38.60 -4.29
N PRO A 739 19.97 39.56 -4.86
CA PRO A 739 20.10 40.95 -4.36
C PRO A 739 18.92 41.84 -4.78
N TYR A 740 17.68 41.35 -4.61
CA TYR A 740 16.43 42.06 -4.91
C TYR A 740 15.39 41.83 -3.79
N LEU A 741 14.34 42.66 -3.78
CA LEU A 741 13.27 42.54 -2.80
C LEU A 741 12.58 41.19 -2.99
N THR A 742 12.34 40.45 -1.91
CA THR A 742 11.68 39.14 -2.01
C THR A 742 10.49 39.04 -1.07
N PHE A 743 9.33 38.71 -1.61
CA PHE A 743 8.17 38.31 -0.84
C PHE A 743 8.07 36.81 -0.87
N MET A 744 7.88 36.22 0.31
CA MET A 744 7.73 34.79 0.45
C MET A 744 6.44 34.51 1.20
N ALA A 745 5.67 33.57 0.69
CA ALA A 745 4.46 33.16 1.36
C ALA A 745 4.47 31.66 1.62
N SER A 746 4.05 31.26 2.81
CA SER A 746 4.06 29.87 3.24
C SER A 746 2.80 29.52 4.01
N THR A 747 2.27 28.33 3.73
CA THR A 747 1.18 27.74 4.50
C THR A 747 1.76 27.01 5.71
N ILE A 748 1.29 27.35 6.92
CA ILE A 748 1.82 26.79 8.18
C ILE A 748 0.86 25.83 8.90
N ASN A 749 -0.44 25.85 8.58
CA ASN A 749 -1.47 24.91 9.09
C ASN A 749 -2.43 24.51 7.95
N GLY A 750 -2.60 23.20 7.71
CA GLY A 750 -3.52 22.63 6.69
C GLY A 750 -3.02 21.31 6.11
N TYR A 751 -3.88 20.55 5.42
CA TYR A 751 -3.55 19.22 4.88
C TYR A 751 -2.43 19.22 3.83
N GLU A 752 -2.27 20.32 3.11
CA GLU A 752 -1.16 20.57 2.17
C GLU A 752 0.02 21.35 2.80
N GLY A 753 -0.08 21.69 4.09
CA GLY A 753 0.89 22.44 4.92
C GLY A 753 2.18 21.67 5.22
N THR A 754 2.62 20.93 4.21
CA THR A 754 3.72 19.99 4.11
C THR A 754 5.11 20.63 4.24
N GLY A 755 5.23 21.81 4.85
CA GLY A 755 6.51 22.52 4.96
C GLY A 755 6.59 23.49 6.13
N ARG A 756 5.83 23.28 7.22
CA ARG A 756 5.93 24.15 8.40
C ARG A 756 7.33 24.11 9.04
N SER A 757 7.95 22.95 9.16
CA SER A 757 9.35 22.84 9.62
C SER A 757 10.32 23.52 8.65
N LEU A 758 10.06 23.46 7.34
CA LEU A 758 10.85 24.15 6.32
C LEU A 758 10.71 25.66 6.48
N SER A 759 9.49 26.17 6.65
CA SER A 759 9.21 27.58 6.88
C SER A 759 9.88 28.07 8.16
N LEU A 760 9.80 27.33 9.27
CA LEU A 760 10.44 27.68 10.54
C LEU A 760 11.97 27.61 10.45
N LYS A 761 12.55 26.57 9.84
CA LYS A 761 14.00 26.44 9.63
C LYS A 761 14.53 27.51 8.66
N LEU A 762 13.79 27.82 7.60
CA LEU A 762 14.11 28.88 6.65
C LEU A 762 14.05 30.25 7.33
N ILE A 763 12.96 30.55 8.05
CA ILE A 763 12.80 31.78 8.82
C ILE A 763 13.92 31.90 9.87
N GLN A 764 14.21 30.82 10.60
CA GLN A 764 15.32 30.80 11.58
C GLN A 764 16.67 31.07 10.91
N GLN A 765 16.95 30.48 9.76
CA GLN A 765 18.18 30.76 9.00
C GLN A 765 18.24 32.20 8.51
N LEU A 766 17.13 32.76 8.03
CA LEU A 766 17.03 34.16 7.63
C LEU A 766 17.20 35.10 8.84
N ARG A 767 16.67 34.72 10.02
CA ARG A 767 16.90 35.42 11.30
C ARG A 767 18.37 35.35 11.73
N GLU A 768 19.05 34.23 11.54
CA GLU A 768 20.49 34.10 11.86
C GLU A 768 21.34 34.97 10.91
N GLN A 769 21.01 35.00 9.63
CA GLN A 769 21.67 35.87 8.64
C GLN A 769 21.46 37.35 8.92
N SER A 770 20.31 37.75 9.46
CA SER A 770 20.07 39.13 9.89
C SER A 770 20.77 39.47 11.22
N ARG A 771 20.84 38.51 12.17
CA ARG A 771 21.48 38.68 13.50
C ARG A 771 23.01 38.64 13.47
N GLY A 772 23.62 37.91 12.54
CA GLY A 772 25.08 37.73 12.42
C GLY A 772 25.89 39.02 12.24
N PHE A 773 25.21 40.16 12.02
CA PHE A 773 25.81 41.48 11.89
C PHE A 773 25.82 42.30 13.19
N VAL A 774 24.86 42.10 14.10
CA VAL A 774 24.72 42.93 15.33
C VAL A 774 25.82 42.64 16.34
N ASN A 775 26.33 41.40 16.41
CA ASN A 775 27.35 41.00 17.40
C ASN A 775 28.81 41.32 17.03
N LYS A 776 29.09 41.96 15.88
CA LYS A 776 30.45 42.41 15.53
C LYS A 776 30.77 43.85 15.94
N GLY A 777 29.79 44.60 16.44
CA GLY A 777 29.96 46.01 16.83
C GLY A 777 30.21 46.28 18.32
N SER A 778 30.10 45.29 19.21
CA SER A 778 30.00 45.58 20.65
C SER A 778 30.69 44.60 21.61
N LYS A 779 31.83 44.00 21.23
CA LYS A 779 32.77 43.35 22.17
C LYS A 779 34.22 43.43 21.65
N LEU A 780 34.80 44.61 21.72
CA LEU A 780 36.26 44.79 21.76
C LEU A 780 36.58 45.36 23.14
N GLU A 781 36.67 44.48 24.12
CA GLU A 781 37.53 44.63 25.29
C GLU A 781 37.47 43.33 26.10
N ASN A 782 38.66 42.82 26.43
CA ASN A 782 38.97 41.72 27.35
C ASN A 782 38.71 40.29 26.86
N SER A 783 39.71 39.68 26.23
CA SER A 783 40.55 38.64 26.87
C SER A 783 41.53 38.03 25.85
N GLN A 784 42.82 38.20 26.13
CA GLN A 784 43.90 37.39 25.58
C GLN A 784 43.74 35.97 26.13
N ASP A 785 43.64 34.95 25.26
CA ASP A 785 44.54 33.78 25.30
C ASP A 785 44.17 32.69 24.29
N ASN A 786 45.25 32.07 23.81
CA ASN A 786 45.40 30.78 23.13
C ASN A 786 45.28 30.70 21.60
N ILE A 787 46.49 30.61 21.04
CA ILE A 787 46.90 30.38 19.66
C ILE A 787 47.09 28.85 19.42
N ASN A 788 46.83 28.45 18.16
CA ASN A 788 47.21 27.21 17.45
C ASN A 788 46.29 25.97 17.50
N LYS A 789 45.52 25.76 16.42
CA LYS A 789 45.88 24.78 15.37
C LYS A 789 45.05 24.96 14.09
N SER A 790 45.74 24.69 12.99
CA SER A 790 45.46 24.98 11.58
C SER A 790 44.33 24.18 10.94
N GLU A 791 43.40 24.87 10.29
CA GLU A 791 42.84 24.46 8.98
C GLU A 791 42.62 25.71 8.12
N LYS A 792 43.43 25.85 7.06
CA LYS A 792 43.27 26.87 6.02
C LYS A 792 42.12 26.41 5.10
N PHE A 793 40.91 26.91 5.35
CA PHE A 793 39.87 26.97 4.32
C PHE A 793 39.85 28.37 3.69
N ASN A 794 39.75 28.40 2.36
CA ASN A 794 39.82 29.59 1.50
C ASN A 794 38.92 30.73 2.00
N LYS A 795 39.56 31.82 2.42
CA LYS A 795 38.94 33.00 3.05
C LYS A 795 38.55 34.10 2.04
N SER A 796 38.57 33.80 0.74
CA SER A 796 38.41 34.80 -0.33
C SER A 796 37.00 34.95 -0.90
N GLU A 797 36.04 34.06 -0.60
CA GLU A 797 34.69 34.11 -1.21
C GLU A 797 33.55 34.49 -0.26
N ILE A 798 33.79 34.60 1.05
CA ILE A 798 32.72 34.82 2.05
C ILE A 798 32.54 36.31 2.44
N ASN A 799 33.42 37.20 2.00
CA ASN A 799 33.47 38.58 2.53
C ASN A 799 32.61 39.64 1.80
N ASN A 800 31.72 39.27 0.86
CA ASN A 800 30.90 40.25 0.11
C ASN A 800 29.38 40.21 0.35
N ILE A 801 28.89 39.54 1.40
CA ILE A 801 27.45 39.44 1.67
C ILE A 801 27.07 40.37 2.84
N GLY A 802 26.70 41.62 2.53
CA GLY A 802 25.99 42.51 3.46
C GLY A 802 24.67 41.88 3.95
N GLY A 803 24.26 42.15 5.20
CA GLY A 803 23.10 41.50 5.83
C GLY A 803 21.74 41.82 5.17
N ARG A 804 20.83 40.84 5.14
CA ARG A 804 19.47 40.94 4.57
C ARG A 804 18.45 41.28 5.66
N LYS A 805 17.57 42.27 5.47
CA LYS A 805 16.53 42.68 6.45
C LYS A 805 15.30 41.78 6.33
N LEU A 806 14.91 41.10 7.41
CA LEU A 806 13.74 40.19 7.45
C LEU A 806 12.56 40.85 8.17
N ARG A 807 11.36 40.79 7.57
CA ARG A 807 10.07 41.14 8.20
C ARG A 807 9.14 39.94 8.15
N GLU A 808 8.46 39.65 9.24
CA GLU A 808 7.59 38.48 9.36
C GLU A 808 6.15 38.93 9.62
N ILE A 809 5.20 38.30 8.93
CA ILE A 809 3.77 38.61 9.02
C ILE A 809 3.01 37.29 9.17
N THR A 810 2.07 37.23 10.10
CA THR A 810 1.15 36.10 10.29
C THR A 810 -0.28 36.49 9.96
N LEU A 811 -1.04 35.61 9.27
CA LEU A 811 -2.48 35.76 9.08
C LEU A 811 -3.21 34.66 9.86
N GLU A 812 -4.05 35.06 10.81
CA GLU A 812 -4.78 34.14 11.68
C GLU A 812 -6.29 34.19 11.42
N GLU A 813 -6.86 35.34 11.09
CA GLU A 813 -8.29 35.49 10.83
C GLU A 813 -8.77 34.77 9.54
N PRO A 814 -9.71 33.82 9.60
CA PRO A 814 -10.33 33.23 8.42
C PRO A 814 -11.16 34.24 7.62
N ILE A 815 -11.18 34.07 6.29
CA ILE A 815 -11.99 34.90 5.38
C ILE A 815 -13.32 34.23 4.98
N ARG A 816 -13.50 32.94 5.24
CA ARG A 816 -14.66 32.13 4.80
C ARG A 816 -15.68 31.90 5.90
N TYR A 817 -15.22 31.76 7.13
CA TYR A 817 -16.02 31.46 8.33
C TYR A 817 -15.52 32.32 9.50
N SER A 818 -16.23 32.28 10.62
CA SER A 818 -15.89 33.06 11.82
C SER A 818 -14.64 32.53 12.52
N SER A 819 -13.88 33.42 13.15
CA SER A 819 -12.74 33.03 14.00
C SER A 819 -13.20 32.10 15.13
N GLY A 820 -12.50 30.97 15.30
CA GLY A 820 -12.81 30.01 16.36
C GLY A 820 -13.97 29.04 16.04
N ASP A 821 -14.21 28.77 14.75
CA ASP A 821 -15.22 27.80 14.31
C ASP A 821 -15.03 26.43 15.03
N PRO A 822 -16.06 25.90 15.72
CA PRO A 822 -15.99 24.62 16.42
C PRO A 822 -15.64 23.43 15.50
N ILE A 823 -16.08 23.45 14.25
CA ILE A 823 -15.81 22.39 13.26
C ILE A 823 -14.36 22.46 12.81
N GLU A 824 -13.84 23.66 12.53
CA GLU A 824 -12.41 23.84 12.20
C GLU A 824 -11.53 23.37 13.37
N LYS A 825 -11.88 23.77 14.60
CA LYS A 825 -11.16 23.37 15.82
C LYS A 825 -11.20 21.86 16.03
N TRP A 826 -12.36 21.24 15.83
CA TRP A 826 -12.51 19.79 15.89
C TRP A 826 -11.64 19.10 14.84
N LEU A 827 -11.66 19.57 13.58
CA LEU A 827 -10.89 18.99 12.49
C LEU A 827 -9.38 19.11 12.73
N ASN A 828 -8.90 20.28 13.17
CA ASN A 828 -7.50 20.50 13.53
C ASN A 828 -7.04 19.58 14.68
N LYS A 829 -7.91 19.37 15.67
CA LYS A 829 -7.65 18.43 16.77
C LYS A 829 -7.65 16.99 16.29
N LEU A 830 -8.63 16.56 15.50
CA LEU A 830 -8.70 15.20 14.95
C LEU A 830 -7.47 14.86 14.10
N LEU A 831 -7.08 15.75 13.20
CA LEU A 831 -5.95 15.56 12.31
C LEU A 831 -4.59 15.93 12.93
N CYS A 832 -4.59 16.38 14.20
CA CYS A 832 -3.39 16.79 14.94
C CYS A 832 -2.54 17.83 14.19
N LEU A 833 -3.20 18.82 13.57
CA LEU A 833 -2.54 19.90 12.83
C LEU A 833 -2.01 21.01 13.76
N ASP A 834 -2.54 21.07 14.98
CA ASP A 834 -2.12 22.03 16.00
C ASP A 834 -0.75 21.65 16.58
N ILE A 835 0.24 22.52 16.42
CA ILE A 835 1.56 22.33 17.04
C ILE A 835 1.59 23.10 18.34
N ASN A 836 1.36 22.38 19.42
CA ASN A 836 1.63 22.82 20.78
C ASN A 836 2.95 22.19 21.23
N ILE A 837 4.08 22.63 20.65
CA ILE A 837 5.35 22.39 21.33
C ILE A 837 5.39 23.43 22.45
N PRO A 838 5.43 23.02 23.73
CA PRO A 838 5.61 23.97 24.81
C PRO A 838 6.95 24.65 24.61
N VAL A 839 6.92 25.87 24.06
CA VAL A 839 8.03 26.82 24.19
C VAL A 839 7.99 27.21 25.66
N ASN A 840 8.52 26.37 26.54
CA ASN A 840 8.60 26.70 27.94
C ASN A 840 9.43 27.98 28.04
N GLN A 841 8.76 29.09 28.32
CA GLN A 841 9.32 30.40 28.60
C GLN A 841 10.21 30.41 29.87
N PHE A 842 10.46 29.24 30.46
CA PHE A 842 11.40 29.00 31.55
C PHE A 842 12.64 28.30 31.02
N SER A 843 13.62 29.11 30.64
CA SER A 843 15.01 28.77 30.31
C SER A 843 15.81 28.15 31.48
N THR A 844 15.16 27.44 32.41
CA THR A 844 15.75 26.96 33.66
C THR A 844 15.42 25.51 34.03
N GLN A 845 14.62 24.77 33.25
CA GLN A 845 14.59 23.30 33.39
C GLN A 845 15.72 22.68 32.57
N SER A 846 16.78 22.28 33.26
CA SER A 846 17.87 21.48 32.71
C SER A 846 17.28 20.15 32.22
N TYR A 847 17.10 20.00 30.90
CA TYR A 847 16.75 18.70 30.32
C TYR A 847 17.77 17.63 30.74
N PRO A 848 17.31 16.40 31.07
CA PRO A 848 18.19 15.37 31.59
C PRO A 848 19.20 14.94 30.53
N HIS A 849 20.40 14.55 30.98
CA HIS A 849 21.41 13.98 30.09
C HIS A 849 20.84 12.73 29.38
N PRO A 850 21.08 12.53 28.06
CA PRO A 850 20.49 11.42 27.30
C PRO A 850 20.69 10.03 27.93
N SER A 851 21.77 9.81 28.68
CA SER A 851 22.03 8.55 29.39
C SER A 851 20.94 8.17 30.40
N HIS A 852 20.24 9.15 30.99
CA HIS A 852 19.17 8.91 31.97
C HIS A 852 17.79 8.74 31.31
N CYS A 853 17.70 8.89 30.00
CA CYS A 853 16.46 8.71 29.26
C CYS A 853 16.27 7.25 28.87
N GLU A 854 15.02 6.80 28.95
CA GLU A 854 14.60 5.44 28.60
C GLU A 854 13.62 5.49 27.42
N LEU A 855 13.63 4.41 26.63
CA LEU A 855 12.76 4.25 25.48
C LEU A 855 11.57 3.37 25.90
N TYR A 856 10.36 3.78 25.53
CA TYR A 856 9.12 3.09 25.83
C TYR A 856 8.43 2.65 24.54
N TYR A 857 7.78 1.50 24.58
CA TYR A 857 6.88 1.06 23.52
C TYR A 857 5.50 1.69 23.73
N VAL A 858 4.92 2.24 22.66
CA VAL A 858 3.59 2.86 22.71
C VAL A 858 2.54 1.89 22.20
N ASN A 859 1.53 1.59 23.02
CA ASN A 859 0.40 0.80 22.58
C ASN A 859 -0.56 1.67 21.73
N ARG A 860 -0.72 1.27 20.46
CA ARG A 860 -1.50 2.03 19.47
C ARG A 860 -3.00 1.96 19.71
N ASP A 861 -3.53 0.84 20.20
CA ASP A 861 -4.96 0.71 20.49
C ASP A 861 -5.38 1.74 21.55
N THR A 862 -4.57 1.90 22.60
CA THR A 862 -4.81 2.89 23.65
C THR A 862 -4.47 4.32 23.26
N LEU A 863 -3.52 4.49 22.33
CA LEU A 863 -3.15 5.81 21.82
C LEU A 863 -4.29 6.41 20.99
N PHE A 864 -4.96 5.59 20.18
CA PHE A 864 -6.04 6.00 19.29
C PHE A 864 -7.45 5.79 19.87
N SER A 865 -7.58 5.42 21.14
CA SER A 865 -8.88 5.21 21.82
C SER A 865 -9.68 6.48 22.12
N TYR A 866 -9.19 7.65 21.72
CA TYR A 866 -9.80 8.97 21.96
C TYR A 866 -9.98 9.35 23.45
N HIS A 867 -9.19 8.76 24.36
CA HIS A 867 -9.15 9.20 25.76
C HIS A 867 -8.44 10.57 25.89
N PRO A 868 -8.87 11.50 26.78
CA PRO A 868 -8.27 12.84 26.87
C PRO A 868 -6.75 12.86 27.06
N VAL A 869 -6.22 11.93 27.86
CA VAL A 869 -4.77 11.80 28.10
C VAL A 869 -4.05 11.22 26.87
N SER A 870 -4.67 10.26 26.18
CA SER A 870 -4.11 9.70 24.94
C SER A 870 -4.10 10.74 23.83
N GLU A 871 -5.14 11.58 23.74
CA GLU A 871 -5.21 12.67 22.77
C GLU A 871 -4.13 13.74 23.02
N THR A 872 -3.92 14.19 24.25
CA THR A 872 -2.84 15.15 24.53
C THR A 872 -1.45 14.57 24.24
N PHE A 873 -1.24 13.29 24.55
CA PHE A 873 -0.01 12.59 24.21
C PHE A 873 0.19 12.44 22.69
N LEU A 874 -0.85 12.05 21.95
CA LEU A 874 -0.85 11.94 20.48
C LEU A 874 -0.59 13.28 19.80
N GLN A 875 -1.21 14.36 20.28
CA GLN A 875 -0.94 15.73 19.81
C GLN A 875 0.53 16.10 20.00
N THR A 876 1.11 15.81 21.16
CA THR A 876 2.52 16.11 21.46
C THR A 876 3.46 15.27 20.59
N MET A 877 3.11 14.01 20.35
CA MET A 877 3.86 13.13 19.46
C MET A 877 3.83 13.64 18.00
N MET A 878 2.64 14.01 17.51
CA MET A 878 2.46 14.52 16.15
C MET A 878 3.09 15.90 15.96
N SER A 879 3.03 16.77 16.97
CA SER A 879 3.68 18.07 16.93
C SER A 879 5.21 17.92 16.77
N LEU A 880 5.81 16.93 17.43
CA LEU A 880 7.23 16.58 17.26
C LEU A 880 7.54 16.07 15.85
N TYR A 881 6.68 15.21 15.28
CA TYR A 881 6.83 14.74 13.90
C TYR A 881 6.78 15.89 12.90
N VAL A 882 5.82 16.82 13.03
CA VAL A 882 5.67 17.97 12.14
C VAL A 882 6.82 18.96 12.30
N ALA A 883 7.36 19.13 13.50
CA ALA A 883 8.53 19.98 13.72
C ALA A 883 9.83 19.40 13.14
N SER A 884 9.98 18.07 13.17
CA SER A 884 11.22 17.40 12.75
C SER A 884 11.32 17.21 11.24
N HIS A 885 10.24 16.75 10.60
CA HIS A 885 10.23 16.32 9.19
C HIS A 885 9.89 17.44 8.22
N TYR A 886 10.47 17.39 7.02
CA TYR A 886 10.26 18.39 5.97
C TYR A 886 8.81 18.45 5.50
N LYS A 887 8.16 17.30 5.30
CA LYS A 887 6.81 17.16 4.76
C LYS A 887 6.06 16.04 5.48
N ASN A 888 4.87 16.37 5.99
CA ASN A 888 3.91 15.44 6.56
C ASN A 888 2.57 15.56 5.83
N SER A 889 1.91 14.44 5.61
CA SER A 889 0.54 14.37 5.12
C SER A 889 -0.39 13.95 6.27
N PRO A 890 -1.63 14.45 6.34
CA PRO A 890 -2.59 13.94 7.32
C PRO A 890 -2.83 12.43 7.20
N ASN A 891 -2.65 11.85 6.00
CA ASN A 891 -2.76 10.42 5.77
C ASN A 891 -1.70 9.61 6.53
N ASP A 892 -0.59 10.23 6.95
CA ASP A 892 0.44 9.58 7.76
C ASP A 892 -0.11 9.13 9.13
N LEU A 893 -1.10 9.86 9.66
CA LEU A 893 -1.76 9.53 10.93
C LEU A 893 -2.57 8.24 10.79
N GLN A 894 -3.26 8.07 9.65
CA GLN A 894 -4.02 6.87 9.33
C GLN A 894 -3.09 5.68 9.06
N LEU A 895 -1.97 5.89 8.35
CA LEU A 895 -0.95 4.86 8.17
C LEU A 895 -0.40 4.39 9.53
N MET A 896 -0.10 5.34 10.42
CA MET A 896 0.42 5.05 11.75
C MET A 896 -0.59 4.29 12.64
N SER A 897 -1.89 4.56 12.48
CA SER A 897 -2.94 3.91 13.25
C SER A 897 -3.28 2.52 12.74
N ASP A 898 -3.52 2.38 11.43
CA ASP A 898 -4.21 1.20 10.89
C ASP A 898 -3.24 0.13 10.38
N ALA A 899 -2.04 0.51 9.95
CA ALA A 899 -1.12 -0.44 9.32
C ALA A 899 -0.51 -1.41 10.35
N PRO A 900 -0.67 -2.74 10.20
CA PRO A 900 -0.34 -3.70 11.25
C PRO A 900 1.14 -3.75 11.56
N ALA A 901 1.99 -3.70 10.53
CA ALA A 901 3.44 -3.80 10.65
C ALA A 901 4.11 -2.60 11.35
N HIS A 902 3.39 -1.49 11.57
CA HIS A 902 3.97 -0.30 12.19
C HIS A 902 4.09 -0.42 13.72
N GLN A 903 5.18 0.09 14.28
CA GLN A 903 5.43 0.17 15.71
C GLN A 903 5.92 1.57 16.10
N LEU A 904 5.58 2.00 17.30
CA LEU A 904 5.91 3.33 17.82
C LEU A 904 6.72 3.22 19.11
N PHE A 905 7.81 3.98 19.17
CA PHE A 905 8.67 4.08 20.34
C PHE A 905 8.89 5.54 20.72
N VAL A 906 8.88 5.84 22.01
CA VAL A 906 9.06 7.21 22.52
C VAL A 906 10.15 7.23 23.58
N LEU A 907 11.11 8.14 23.44
CA LEU A 907 12.13 8.42 24.44
C LEU A 907 11.59 9.44 25.44
N LEU A 908 11.58 9.06 26.71
CA LEU A 908 11.06 9.87 27.80
C LEU A 908 12.17 10.23 28.80
N PRO A 909 12.05 11.38 29.50
CA PRO A 909 12.86 11.66 30.68
C PRO A 909 12.56 10.63 31.79
N PRO A 910 13.45 10.46 32.78
CA PRO A 910 13.21 9.53 33.88
C PRO A 910 11.94 9.89 34.63
N ILE A 911 10.97 8.97 34.63
CA ILE A 911 9.68 9.13 35.30
C ILE A 911 9.85 8.73 36.77
N LYS A 912 9.46 9.61 37.69
CA LYS A 912 9.40 9.27 39.12
C LYS A 912 8.07 8.58 39.39
N GLU A 913 8.08 7.48 40.15
CA GLU A 913 6.89 6.66 40.41
C GLU A 913 5.75 7.43 41.10
N ASP A 914 6.05 8.55 41.78
CA ASP A 914 5.07 9.43 42.44
C ASP A 914 4.53 10.57 41.56
N ASP A 915 5.03 10.75 40.33
CA ASP A 915 4.64 11.89 39.48
C ASP A 915 3.45 11.53 38.59
N GLN A 916 2.27 12.08 38.89
CA GLN A 916 1.03 11.90 38.10
C GLN A 916 1.00 12.74 36.81
N ARG A 917 2.09 13.40 36.44
CA ARG A 917 2.18 14.20 35.22
C ARG A 917 2.45 13.32 34.00
N LEU A 918 1.81 13.67 32.89
CA LEU A 918 2.11 13.06 31.59
C LEU A 918 3.55 13.41 31.18
N PRO A 919 4.42 12.42 30.92
CA PRO A 919 5.79 12.68 30.52
C PRO A 919 5.84 13.21 29.08
N GLU A 920 6.73 14.17 28.83
CA GLU A 920 6.90 14.80 27.51
C GLU A 920 7.80 13.95 26.59
N PRO A 921 7.34 13.58 25.37
CA PRO A 921 8.16 12.93 24.34
C PRO A 921 9.37 13.77 23.92
N LEU A 922 10.59 13.30 24.20
CA LEU A 922 11.83 13.97 23.74
C LEU A 922 12.26 13.54 22.33
N CYS A 923 12.03 12.27 22.01
CA CYS A 923 12.28 11.69 20.70
C CYS A 923 11.21 10.64 20.39
N VAL A 924 10.75 10.55 19.15
CA VAL A 924 9.79 9.55 18.71
C VAL A 924 10.38 8.80 17.51
N ILE A 925 10.26 7.47 17.52
CA ILE A 925 10.69 6.60 16.43
C ILE A 925 9.48 5.80 15.93
N GLN A 926 9.25 5.86 14.62
CA GLN A 926 8.29 5.02 13.91
C GLN A 926 9.05 3.96 13.11
N ILE A 927 8.67 2.71 13.30
CA ILE A 927 9.24 1.55 12.62
C ILE A 927 8.12 0.86 11.84
N ALA A 928 8.46 0.26 10.70
CA ALA A 928 7.63 -0.70 9.99
C ALA A 928 8.41 -2.01 9.89
N LEU A 929 7.80 -3.11 10.31
CA LEU A 929 8.33 -4.45 10.06
C LEU A 929 8.16 -4.78 8.58
N GLU A 930 9.22 -5.25 7.93
CA GLU A 930 9.24 -5.56 6.50
C GLU A 930 9.91 -6.92 6.25
N GLY A 931 9.53 -7.59 5.17
CA GLY A 931 10.16 -8.85 4.74
C GLY A 931 9.31 -10.09 5.01
N GLU A 932 9.97 -11.24 5.21
CA GLU A 932 9.32 -12.56 5.27
C GLU A 932 8.47 -12.89 4.03
N ILE A 933 8.88 -12.34 2.88
CA ILE A 933 8.19 -12.52 1.59
C ILE A 933 8.62 -13.87 0.99
N SER A 934 7.67 -14.65 0.49
CA SER A 934 7.99 -15.93 -0.16
C SER A 934 8.81 -15.72 -1.44
N ARG A 935 9.85 -16.54 -1.64
CA ARG A 935 10.72 -16.46 -2.83
C ARG A 935 9.94 -16.58 -4.14
N GLU A 936 8.90 -17.42 -4.15
CA GLU A 936 8.02 -17.59 -5.32
C GLU A 936 7.26 -16.30 -5.66
N SER A 937 6.77 -15.58 -4.64
CA SER A 937 6.12 -14.27 -4.79
C SER A 937 7.08 -13.24 -5.39
N VAL A 938 8.32 -13.18 -4.87
CA VAL A 938 9.37 -12.27 -5.36
C VAL A 938 9.71 -12.53 -6.83
N ILE A 939 9.96 -13.79 -7.20
CA ILE A 939 10.31 -14.16 -8.58
C ILE A 939 9.14 -13.88 -9.55
N ASN A 940 7.91 -14.20 -9.14
CA ASN A 940 6.74 -14.00 -9.99
C ASN A 940 6.46 -12.50 -10.26
N ASN A 941 6.64 -11.66 -9.25
CA ASN A 941 6.38 -10.22 -9.35
C ASN A 941 7.52 -9.46 -10.02
N LEU A 942 8.79 -9.82 -9.77
CA LEU A 942 9.94 -9.28 -10.51
C LEU A 942 9.81 -9.55 -12.02
N ARG A 943 9.35 -10.74 -12.42
CA ARG A 943 9.08 -11.07 -13.83
C ARG A 943 7.95 -10.22 -14.45
N ARG A 944 6.99 -9.79 -13.64
CA ARG A 944 5.85 -8.96 -14.05
C ARG A 944 6.13 -7.46 -13.95
N GLY A 945 7.26 -7.07 -13.36
CA GLY A 945 7.58 -5.67 -13.06
C GLY A 945 6.61 -5.02 -12.07
N GLN A 946 5.88 -5.81 -11.27
CA GLN A 946 4.90 -5.32 -10.32
C GLN A 946 5.52 -5.27 -8.92
N ARG A 947 5.26 -4.17 -8.19
CA ARG A 947 5.66 -4.01 -6.79
C ARG A 947 4.43 -4.19 -5.92
N ILE A 948 4.48 -5.13 -4.97
CA ILE A 948 3.44 -5.23 -3.95
C ILE A 948 3.57 -4.02 -3.01
N ALA A 949 2.45 -3.37 -2.71
CA ALA A 949 2.42 -2.25 -1.77
C ALA A 949 2.62 -2.75 -0.33
N GLY A 950 3.41 -2.04 0.48
CA GLY A 950 3.65 -2.36 1.90
C GLY A 950 5.13 -2.35 2.26
N ASP A 951 5.92 -3.21 1.60
CA ASP A 951 7.36 -3.35 1.81
C ASP A 951 8.16 -2.44 0.87
N LEU A 952 9.10 -1.63 1.38
CA LEU A 952 9.95 -0.80 0.51
C LEU A 952 11.32 -1.43 0.31
N ILE A 953 12.01 -1.77 1.40
CA ILE A 953 13.42 -2.18 1.35
C ILE A 953 13.60 -3.54 0.67
N PRO A 954 12.81 -4.58 1.01
CA PRO A 954 12.84 -5.86 0.31
C PRO A 954 12.72 -5.73 -1.21
N TRP A 955 11.75 -4.96 -1.70
CA TRP A 955 11.52 -4.79 -3.13
C TRP A 955 12.62 -3.98 -3.82
N VAL A 956 13.08 -2.88 -3.22
CA VAL A 956 14.16 -2.08 -3.80
C VAL A 956 15.43 -2.92 -3.95
N ILE A 957 15.78 -3.72 -2.94
CA ILE A 957 17.00 -4.55 -3.01
C ILE A 957 16.81 -5.71 -3.98
N SER A 958 15.68 -6.40 -3.93
CA SER A 958 15.39 -7.52 -4.85
C SER A 958 15.33 -7.06 -6.32
N GLU A 959 14.86 -5.85 -6.59
CA GLU A 959 14.79 -5.29 -7.95
C GLU A 959 16.18 -4.85 -8.46
N GLN A 960 16.97 -4.18 -7.63
CA GLN A 960 18.27 -3.64 -8.04
C GLN A 960 19.37 -4.72 -8.08
N TYR A 961 19.37 -5.63 -7.12
CA TYR A 961 20.40 -6.67 -6.95
C TYR A 961 19.95 -8.04 -7.46
N GLN A 962 18.69 -8.19 -7.87
CA GLN A 962 18.10 -9.48 -8.30
C GLN A 962 18.24 -10.59 -7.24
N ASP A 963 18.29 -10.21 -5.98
CA ASP A 963 18.45 -11.12 -4.85
C ASP A 963 17.07 -11.55 -4.31
N ASP A 964 16.74 -12.83 -4.48
CA ASP A 964 15.51 -13.43 -3.96
C ASP A 964 15.62 -13.82 -2.47
N LYS A 965 16.84 -13.88 -1.92
CA LYS A 965 17.07 -14.25 -0.52
C LYS A 965 16.82 -13.06 0.40
N PHE A 966 17.23 -11.85 0.02
CA PHE A 966 17.06 -10.67 0.86
C PHE A 966 15.59 -10.44 1.25
N ALA A 967 14.65 -10.60 0.32
CA ALA A 967 13.22 -10.44 0.60
C ALA A 967 12.64 -11.45 1.59
N SER A 968 13.29 -12.62 1.75
CA SER A 968 12.90 -13.60 2.76
C SER A 968 13.37 -13.26 4.18
N LEU A 969 14.32 -12.32 4.32
CA LEU A 969 14.80 -11.87 5.63
C LEU A 969 13.75 -10.97 6.30
N SER A 970 13.52 -11.19 7.59
CA SER A 970 12.73 -10.30 8.44
C SER A 970 13.56 -9.06 8.81
N GLY A 971 13.02 -7.87 8.57
CA GLY A 971 13.67 -6.58 8.76
C GLY A 971 12.78 -5.56 9.44
N ALA A 972 13.38 -4.50 9.98
CA ALA A 972 12.66 -3.33 10.45
C ALA A 972 13.15 -2.08 9.74
N ARG A 973 12.23 -1.39 9.04
CA ARG A 973 12.48 -0.08 8.46
C ARG A 973 12.13 1.01 9.46
N ILE A 974 13.10 1.82 9.85
CA ILE A 974 12.87 3.07 10.55
C ILE A 974 12.27 4.06 9.53
N VAL A 975 10.97 4.27 9.61
CA VAL A 975 10.21 5.14 8.72
C VAL A 975 10.45 6.59 9.11
N ARG A 976 10.45 6.90 10.42
CA ARG A 976 10.64 8.26 10.95
C ARG A 976 11.41 8.26 12.26
N ILE A 977 12.24 9.27 12.43
CA ILE A 977 12.85 9.65 13.70
C ILE A 977 12.65 11.15 13.89
N ALA A 978 11.98 11.52 14.97
CA ALA A 978 11.61 12.88 15.28
C ALA A 978 12.24 13.29 16.62
N THR A 979 13.01 14.38 16.61
CA THR A 979 13.63 14.99 17.79
C THR A 979 13.36 16.48 17.74
N ASN A 980 13.11 17.10 18.88
CA ASN A 980 12.81 18.53 18.90
C ASN A 980 13.97 19.34 18.30
N PRO A 981 13.70 20.28 17.35
CA PRO A 981 14.71 21.12 16.75
C PRO A 981 15.62 21.88 17.71
N GLU A 982 15.15 22.23 18.91
CA GLU A 982 15.91 23.05 19.86
C GLU A 982 17.10 22.31 20.49
N TYR A 983 16.96 21.00 20.72
CA TYR A 983 17.98 20.18 21.40
C TYR A 983 18.56 19.05 20.54
N ILE A 984 18.50 19.18 19.21
CA ILE A 984 19.14 18.24 18.25
C ILE A 984 20.62 17.97 18.60
N LYS A 985 21.34 18.97 19.13
CA LYS A 985 22.77 18.86 19.46
C LYS A 985 23.08 17.99 20.69
N MET A 986 22.08 17.66 21.52
CA MET A 986 22.28 16.89 22.74
C MET A 986 22.36 15.37 22.50
N GLY A 987 21.94 14.88 21.33
CA GLY A 987 22.13 13.47 20.95
C GLY A 987 21.02 12.50 21.37
N TYR A 988 19.83 13.00 21.73
CA TYR A 988 18.67 12.15 22.08
C TYR A 988 18.29 11.15 20.98
N GLY A 989 18.38 11.53 19.70
CA GLY A 989 18.14 10.62 18.58
C GLY A 989 19.14 9.46 18.52
N SER A 990 20.41 9.71 18.81
CA SER A 990 21.44 8.66 18.87
C SER A 990 21.20 7.70 20.04
N ARG A 991 20.79 8.24 21.20
CA ARG A 991 20.39 7.41 22.35
C ARG A 991 19.19 6.53 22.04
N ALA A 992 18.16 7.09 21.40
CA ALA A 992 16.95 6.35 21.07
C ALA A 992 17.23 5.20 20.08
N LEU A 993 18.10 5.43 19.08
CA LEU A 993 18.55 4.37 18.17
C LEU A 993 19.35 3.27 18.87
N GLN A 994 20.22 3.64 19.81
CA GLN A 994 21.00 2.66 20.57
C GLN A 994 20.09 1.77 21.42
N LEU A 995 19.13 2.36 22.15
CA LEU A 995 18.17 1.62 22.97
C LEU A 995 17.27 0.70 22.13
N LEU A 996 16.90 1.15 20.94
CA LEU A 996 16.12 0.37 19.99
C LEU A 996 16.91 -0.83 19.45
N GLU A 997 18.19 -0.62 19.11
CA GLU A 997 19.09 -1.70 18.72
C GLU A 997 19.27 -2.72 19.84
N ASP A 998 19.49 -2.26 21.07
CA ASP A 998 19.63 -3.11 22.25
C ASP A 998 18.36 -3.92 22.52
N PHE A 999 17.18 -3.36 22.23
CA PHE A 999 15.89 -4.06 22.30
C PHE A 999 15.78 -5.20 21.28
N TYR A 1000 16.01 -4.93 19.99
CA TYR A 1000 15.92 -6.00 18.98
C TYR A 1000 17.05 -7.02 19.05
N LYS A 1001 18.21 -6.67 19.65
CA LYS A 1001 19.26 -7.64 20.00
C LYS A 1001 18.92 -8.50 21.22
N GLY A 1002 17.79 -8.24 21.90
CA GLY A 1002 17.34 -9.03 23.04
C GLY A 1002 18.06 -8.76 24.36
N LYS A 1003 18.83 -7.66 24.50
CA LYS A 1003 19.61 -7.37 25.71
C LYS A 1003 18.76 -7.09 26.96
N TYR A 1004 17.49 -6.72 26.78
CA TYR A 1004 16.56 -6.41 27.86
C TYR A 1004 15.73 -7.63 28.33
N PHE A 1005 15.81 -8.76 27.63
CA PHE A 1005 14.98 -9.91 27.93
C PHE A 1005 15.73 -10.87 28.86
N ASN A 1006 15.37 -10.88 30.15
CA ASN A 1006 15.86 -11.86 31.11
C ASN A 1006 15.00 -13.13 31.05
N LEU A 1007 15.60 -14.30 30.83
CA LEU A 1007 14.93 -15.61 30.83
C LEU A 1007 14.27 -16.00 32.17
N PHE A 1008 14.44 -15.21 33.24
CA PHE A 1008 14.06 -15.54 34.61
C PHE A 1008 12.86 -14.74 35.16
N GLU A 1009 12.32 -13.76 34.43
CA GLU A 1009 11.09 -13.08 34.84
C GLU A 1009 9.88 -13.85 34.31
N GLU A 1010 8.95 -14.22 35.20
CA GLU A 1010 7.69 -14.87 34.82
C GLU A 1010 6.93 -13.97 33.84
N ASN A 1011 6.64 -14.51 32.65
CA ASN A 1011 5.93 -13.80 31.60
C ASN A 1011 4.56 -13.37 32.10
N ILE A 1012 4.31 -12.06 32.16
CA ILE A 1012 2.94 -11.55 32.07
C ILE A 1012 2.59 -11.58 30.58
N GLU A 1013 2.17 -12.74 30.09
CA GLU A 1013 1.42 -12.80 28.84
C GLU A 1013 0.12 -12.05 29.09
N PHE A 1014 0.08 -10.76 28.74
CA PHE A 1014 -1.18 -10.17 28.33
C PHE A 1014 -1.53 -10.91 27.05
N GLU A 1015 -2.37 -11.95 27.17
CA GLU A 1015 -3.09 -12.47 26.01
C GLU A 1015 -3.61 -11.24 25.26
N GLU A 1016 -3.13 -11.03 24.03
CA GLU A 1016 -3.80 -10.16 23.06
C GLU A 1016 -5.13 -10.84 22.70
N ASN A 1017 -5.99 -11.06 23.69
CA ASN A 1017 -7.40 -11.28 23.54
C ASN A 1017 -7.97 -9.94 23.08
N ILE A 1018 -7.67 -9.58 21.84
CA ILE A 1018 -8.59 -8.80 21.04
C ILE A 1018 -9.79 -9.74 20.90
N LYS A 1019 -10.70 -9.70 21.90
CA LYS A 1019 -12.10 -10.00 21.65
C LYS A 1019 -12.48 -9.02 20.56
N ILE A 1020 -12.41 -9.50 19.32
CA ILE A 1020 -12.86 -8.75 18.17
C ILE A 1020 -14.29 -8.36 18.53
N VAL A 1021 -14.57 -7.07 18.43
CA VAL A 1021 -15.84 -6.41 18.76
C VAL A 1021 -17.06 -7.08 18.09
N ASN A 1022 -16.83 -8.05 17.19
CA ASN A 1022 -17.80 -8.90 16.52
C ASN A 1022 -18.90 -9.45 17.45
N ASP A 1023 -18.57 -9.97 18.63
CA ASP A 1023 -19.59 -10.57 19.52
C ASP A 1023 -20.57 -9.53 20.09
N GLU A 1024 -20.14 -8.26 20.28
CA GLU A 1024 -21.03 -7.17 20.74
C GLU A 1024 -21.77 -6.46 19.59
N ILE A 1025 -21.33 -6.66 18.34
CA ILE A 1025 -21.96 -6.06 17.14
C ILE A 1025 -23.27 -6.77 16.79
N GLU A 1026 -23.44 -8.04 17.17
CA GLU A 1026 -24.66 -8.81 16.85
C GLU A 1026 -25.89 -8.42 17.69
N GLU A 1027 -25.71 -7.83 18.88
CA GLU A 1027 -26.81 -7.52 19.83
C GLU A 1027 -27.29 -6.05 19.83
N SER A 1028 -26.67 -5.15 19.05
CA SER A 1028 -26.85 -3.70 19.20
C SER A 1028 -27.61 -3.01 18.06
N SER A 1029 -28.45 -2.02 18.40
CA SER A 1029 -29.34 -1.28 17.48
C SER A 1029 -29.15 0.24 17.62
N PHE A 1030 -29.41 1.02 16.56
CA PHE A 1030 -29.19 2.48 16.52
C PHE A 1030 -29.82 3.28 17.68
N LEU A 1031 -30.89 2.79 18.29
CA LEU A 1031 -31.61 3.46 19.38
C LEU A 1031 -31.02 3.16 20.77
N THR A 1032 -30.30 2.04 20.93
CA THR A 1032 -29.75 1.57 22.20
C THR A 1032 -28.25 1.77 22.34
N ASP A 1033 -27.56 2.16 21.27
CA ASP A 1033 -26.11 2.33 21.28
C ASP A 1033 -25.68 3.65 21.95
N GLU A 1034 -24.99 3.52 23.08
CA GLU A 1034 -24.21 4.60 23.69
C GLU A 1034 -22.74 4.47 23.29
N ILE A 1035 -22.29 5.35 22.39
CA ILE A 1035 -20.87 5.44 22.01
C ILE A 1035 -20.11 6.14 23.15
N LYS A 1036 -19.39 5.36 23.96
CA LYS A 1036 -18.52 5.86 25.04
C LYS A 1036 -17.08 5.42 24.82
N VAL A 1037 -16.14 6.22 25.31
CA VAL A 1037 -14.73 5.84 25.38
C VAL A 1037 -14.63 4.58 26.23
N ARG A 1038 -13.82 3.60 25.77
CA ARG A 1038 -13.60 2.35 26.50
C ARG A 1038 -13.07 2.62 27.91
N ASP A 1039 -13.46 1.79 28.86
CA ASP A 1039 -13.00 1.94 30.24
C ASP A 1039 -11.48 1.79 30.34
N PRO A 1040 -10.75 2.73 30.98
CA PRO A 1040 -9.29 2.65 31.12
C PRO A 1040 -8.79 1.38 31.83
N LYS A 1041 -9.65 0.72 32.62
CA LYS A 1041 -9.32 -0.51 33.34
C LYS A 1041 -9.33 -1.76 32.46
N THR A 1042 -10.07 -1.74 31.35
CA THR A 1042 -10.14 -2.88 30.41
C THR A 1042 -9.09 -2.77 29.31
N MET A 1043 -8.56 -1.57 29.08
CA MET A 1043 -7.53 -1.33 28.08
C MET A 1043 -6.12 -1.65 28.60
N PRO A 1044 -5.19 -2.06 27.72
CA PRO A 1044 -3.78 -2.15 28.08
C PRO A 1044 -3.20 -0.78 28.45
N PRO A 1045 -2.03 -0.71 29.11
CA PRO A 1045 -1.40 0.57 29.41
C PRO A 1045 -0.86 1.25 28.13
N LEU A 1046 -0.94 2.59 28.09
CA LEU A 1046 -0.47 3.41 26.96
C LEU A 1046 1.04 3.26 26.69
N LEU A 1047 1.83 3.19 27.77
CA LEU A 1047 3.29 3.09 27.73
C LEU A 1047 3.70 1.76 28.37
N LEU A 1048 4.46 0.98 27.62
CA LEU A 1048 5.07 -0.27 28.08
C LEU A 1048 6.58 -0.10 28.15
N LYS A 1049 7.19 -0.59 29.24
CA LYS A 1049 8.65 -0.65 29.34
C LYS A 1049 9.17 -1.70 28.35
N LEU A 1050 10.35 -1.45 27.76
CA LEU A 1050 10.94 -2.40 26.80
C LEU A 1050 11.26 -3.77 27.41
N SER A 1051 11.48 -3.86 28.72
CA SER A 1051 11.66 -5.13 29.43
C SER A 1051 10.39 -5.99 29.45
N GLN A 1052 9.21 -5.37 29.38
CA GLN A 1052 7.92 -6.05 29.46
C GLN A 1052 7.42 -6.55 28.10
N LYS A 1053 8.10 -6.18 27.01
CA LYS A 1053 7.70 -6.55 25.64
C LYS A 1053 8.76 -7.44 25.03
N LYS A 1054 8.34 -8.58 24.47
CA LYS A 1054 9.23 -9.44 23.68
C LYS A 1054 9.49 -8.83 22.30
N PRO A 1055 10.75 -8.65 21.87
CA PRO A 1055 11.07 -8.24 20.51
C PRO A 1055 10.76 -9.37 19.52
N GLY A 1056 10.31 -9.01 18.31
CA GLY A 1056 10.30 -9.93 17.17
C GLY A 1056 11.73 -10.24 16.70
N ILE A 1057 11.92 -11.35 16.01
CA ILE A 1057 13.23 -11.70 15.43
C ILE A 1057 13.44 -10.86 14.18
N ILE A 1058 14.48 -10.04 14.18
CA ILE A 1058 14.80 -9.12 13.07
C ILE A 1058 16.28 -9.26 12.71
N HIS A 1059 16.57 -9.40 11.41
CA HIS A 1059 17.92 -9.59 10.89
C HIS A 1059 18.62 -8.25 10.61
N TYR A 1060 17.88 -7.24 10.11
CA TYR A 1060 18.41 -5.93 9.75
C TYR A 1060 17.53 -4.75 10.18
N LEU A 1061 18.16 -3.61 10.46
CA LEU A 1061 17.52 -2.31 10.52
C LEU A 1061 17.80 -1.54 9.23
N GLY A 1062 16.75 -1.02 8.61
CA GLY A 1062 16.85 -0.20 7.41
C GLY A 1062 16.33 1.21 7.62
N VAL A 1063 16.87 2.17 6.88
CA VAL A 1063 16.36 3.54 6.81
C VAL A 1063 16.22 3.95 5.35
N SER A 1064 15.19 4.74 5.04
CA SER A 1064 15.01 5.36 3.73
C SER A 1064 14.75 6.85 3.93
N TYR A 1065 15.61 7.71 3.41
CA TYR A 1065 15.53 9.15 3.63
C TYR A 1065 16.10 9.98 2.47
N GLY A 1066 15.72 11.25 2.36
CA GLY A 1066 16.32 12.19 1.41
C GLY A 1066 17.75 12.55 1.81
N LEU A 1067 18.71 12.31 0.92
CA LEU A 1067 20.14 12.42 1.22
C LEU A 1067 20.53 13.88 1.50
N THR A 1068 20.83 14.17 2.77
CA THR A 1068 21.45 15.43 3.21
C THR A 1068 22.75 15.15 3.98
N PRO A 1069 23.74 16.07 3.95
CA PRO A 1069 24.99 15.88 4.70
C PRO A 1069 24.79 15.70 6.21
N GLN A 1070 23.74 16.31 6.77
CA GLN A 1070 23.43 16.22 8.21
C GLN A 1070 22.90 14.82 8.56
N LEU A 1071 21.90 14.33 7.83
CA LEU A 1071 21.32 13.00 8.06
C LEU A 1071 22.32 11.90 7.71
N TYR A 1072 23.11 12.04 6.64
CA TYR A 1072 24.16 11.08 6.32
C TYR A 1072 25.19 10.94 7.44
N ARG A 1073 25.66 12.05 8.03
CA ARG A 1073 26.57 12.00 9.19
C ARG A 1073 25.91 11.38 10.42
N PHE A 1074 24.62 11.63 10.64
CA PHE A 1074 23.86 11.04 11.74
C PHE A 1074 23.78 9.51 11.61
N TRP A 1075 23.34 9.01 10.45
CA TRP A 1075 23.23 7.57 10.20
C TRP A 1075 24.60 6.86 10.15
N LYS A 1076 25.62 7.52 9.59
CA LYS A 1076 26.99 7.01 9.60
C LYS A 1076 27.55 6.87 11.02
N ARG A 1077 27.27 7.83 11.92
CA ARG A 1077 27.63 7.72 13.35
C ARG A 1077 26.88 6.58 14.04
N ALA A 1078 25.66 6.29 13.63
CA ALA A 1078 24.88 5.15 14.10
C ALA A 1078 25.29 3.81 13.46
N CYS A 1079 26.35 3.80 12.63
CA CYS A 1079 26.89 2.62 11.94
C CYS A 1079 25.95 2.00 10.89
N PHE A 1080 25.13 2.82 10.22
CA PHE A 1080 24.39 2.38 9.02
C PHE A 1080 25.27 2.48 7.78
N VAL A 1081 25.11 1.52 6.86
CA VAL A 1081 25.84 1.38 5.59
C VAL A 1081 24.90 1.73 4.43
N PRO A 1082 25.28 2.63 3.50
CA PRO A 1082 24.45 2.96 2.35
C PRO A 1082 24.48 1.84 1.32
N VAL A 1083 23.31 1.37 0.90
CA VAL A 1083 23.15 0.23 -0.03
C VAL A 1083 22.54 0.67 -1.36
N TYR A 1084 21.71 1.72 -1.37
CA TYR A 1084 21.11 2.21 -2.61
C TYR A 1084 20.90 3.72 -2.56
N LEU A 1085 21.18 4.38 -3.69
CA LEU A 1085 20.91 5.80 -3.89
C LEU A 1085 20.16 5.99 -5.22
N ARG A 1086 18.94 6.51 -5.14
CA ARG A 1086 18.13 6.78 -6.32
C ARG A 1086 18.73 7.94 -7.12
N GLN A 1087 18.98 7.72 -8.41
CA GLN A 1087 19.57 8.73 -9.30
C GLN A 1087 18.62 9.90 -9.59
N THR A 1088 17.32 9.62 -9.74
CA THR A 1088 16.32 10.68 -9.95
C THR A 1088 16.03 11.37 -8.61
N PRO A 1089 16.22 12.70 -8.50
CA PRO A 1089 15.83 13.43 -7.30
C PRO A 1089 14.31 13.39 -7.14
N ASN A 1090 13.85 13.49 -5.90
CA ASN A 1090 12.43 13.67 -5.64
C ASN A 1090 12.02 15.10 -6.04
N ASP A 1091 10.99 15.25 -6.87
CA ASP A 1091 10.53 16.55 -7.36
C ASP A 1091 10.14 17.52 -6.22
N LEU A 1092 9.66 16.97 -5.10
CA LEU A 1092 9.20 17.74 -3.95
C LEU A 1092 10.36 18.31 -3.10
N THR A 1093 11.40 17.51 -2.86
CA THR A 1093 12.52 17.92 -1.98
C THR A 1093 13.78 18.28 -2.73
N GLY A 1094 13.88 17.93 -4.02
CA GLY A 1094 15.10 18.03 -4.81
C GLY A 1094 16.22 17.11 -4.33
N GLU A 1095 15.94 16.20 -3.41
CA GLU A 1095 16.91 15.31 -2.78
C GLU A 1095 16.82 13.89 -3.36
N HIS A 1096 17.95 13.19 -3.39
CA HIS A 1096 18.03 11.79 -3.79
C HIS A 1096 17.68 10.88 -2.62
N THR A 1097 16.77 9.93 -2.82
CA THR A 1097 16.43 8.96 -1.76
C THR A 1097 17.59 7.97 -1.57
N CYS A 1098 18.10 7.89 -0.36
CA CYS A 1098 19.14 6.95 0.07
C CYS A 1098 18.53 5.88 0.98
N VAL A 1099 18.82 4.62 0.69
CA VAL A 1099 18.53 3.48 1.56
C VAL A 1099 19.84 3.05 2.23
N MET A 1100 19.83 3.02 3.56
CA MET A 1100 20.94 2.52 4.35
C MET A 1100 20.47 1.38 5.26
N LEU A 1101 21.32 0.38 5.47
CA LEU A 1101 21.03 -0.78 6.29
C LEU A 1101 22.06 -0.93 7.40
N LYS A 1102 21.67 -1.64 8.46
CA LYS A 1102 22.52 -2.04 9.57
C LYS A 1102 22.14 -3.46 9.99
N LEU A 1103 23.14 -4.32 10.14
CA LEU A 1103 22.96 -5.67 10.66
C LEU A 1103 22.70 -5.65 12.17
N LEU A 1104 21.72 -6.45 12.63
CA LEU A 1104 21.42 -6.63 14.04
C LEU A 1104 21.95 -7.95 14.61
N GLN A 1105 21.95 -9.01 13.81
CA GLN A 1105 22.50 -10.31 14.19
C GLN A 1105 23.95 -10.41 13.72
N ASP A 1106 24.80 -10.97 14.57
CA ASP A 1106 26.20 -11.31 14.25
C ASP A 1106 26.26 -12.61 13.45
N ASP A 1107 25.40 -12.75 12.42
CA ASP A 1107 25.48 -13.87 11.50
C ASP A 1107 26.66 -13.63 10.56
N ASN A 1108 27.52 -14.66 10.42
CA ASN A 1108 28.72 -14.67 9.58
C ASN A 1108 28.45 -14.45 8.07
N GLU A 1109 27.19 -14.23 7.65
CA GLU A 1109 26.81 -13.93 6.28
C GLU A 1109 26.99 -12.43 5.99
N ASN A 1110 28.12 -12.07 5.39
CA ASN A 1110 28.51 -10.72 4.95
C ASN A 1110 27.66 -10.13 3.80
N TRP A 1111 26.36 -10.42 3.72
CA TRP A 1111 25.50 -9.94 2.62
C TRP A 1111 25.37 -8.42 2.57
N LEU A 1112 25.58 -7.71 3.69
CA LEU A 1112 25.58 -6.25 3.71
C LEU A 1112 26.84 -5.63 3.07
N ASN A 1113 27.96 -6.36 3.09
CA ASN A 1113 29.22 -5.91 2.50
C ASN A 1113 29.36 -6.31 1.02
N ALA A 1114 28.70 -7.39 0.61
CA ALA A 1114 28.57 -7.82 -0.78
C ALA A 1114 27.65 -6.86 -1.54
#